data_AF-A0A2H1V6Z9-F1
#
_entry.id   AF-A0A2H1V6Z9-F1
#
_cell.length_a   1.000
_cell.length_b   1.000
_cell.length_c   1.000
_cell.angle_alpha   90.00
_cell.angle_beta   90.00
_cell.angle_gamma   90.00
#
_symmetry.space_group_name_H-M   'P 1'
#
loop_
_entity.id
_entity.type
_entity.pdbx_description
1 polymer ?
#
loop_
_entity_poly.entity_id
_entity_poly.type
_entity_poly.pdbx_seq_one_letter_code
_entity_poly.pdbx_strand_id
1 'polypeptide(L)'
;MGEMQGEVSELTHFMQRFSWVDYVVFVFMLAISAVVGVYWGFMKKQTTQADYLLGGRNMKVIPVSMSLVASFVSGITLLGSPTEVYMHGTQYAFIMGAIFLMSVIMTQVYLPVFYELKITSNYEYLSIRFDNRVRLFGSILFAFTLIGWLPIVIYVPALAFNQVTGVDIHVITPIVCLVCIFYTSAGGLQAVVWTDVIQITAMFGAMALVAIKGTIDVGGIGVVFQRNMDSGRIEMPNWDPNPLTRHTIWSLVVGGTIYWLQANAVNQTMIQRYLSLPTLRGAKWAVFLFCIGISFLYCFCLYCGLLIYARFYDCDPLQTKLAKAKDQLLPLLVMDVLGEIPGLPGVFIAGIFSAALSSLSTSLNSMSAVVLEDFYKPFFKKPLTDRQASWIMKGVVVILGTLCVALVFIVEKMGTILQLTMTLESMTMGPQLGVFTMGILMPWVDATGALIGGVSGLAVMSWWCLTSQLAIARGQIVHSHKSLSTAGCTYNFTAVEDVVEESVFSEEVNPVLRVSYMWYTLAGMMVSICVGAIVSRINRARGTPHLPPAPCLLAPQLRRLYKEPPHPTDDPFISAYGQNKEACHVNSTSISMKPITESEEIKEKLHVSAVRLSLQHFGWFDYVLFVLMLTVCGGIGVFFGFVKKQSSTQDYLMGGRNMKLLPVCFSLVASFISGISLLGIPTELYIYGTAYVFTLIGTLLMSIIFTYTFLPILHDLGLTSAYEYLELRYDKRLRVFGSVLFSVYLMAWLPIVIYVPALAFNQVTGVNIHITTSIVCFVCIFYTSLGGLKAVVWTDVIQTIVMVGAMTLVIIKGTIIAGGFGEVFRENWNTGRIEIPPVTLDLTVRHTIWSVSIGSTFYWIGNVAVNQSMLQRFLALAELKSSKRAIWGFFGGVMFIVIICGYSGLLAYAKYHECDPLDSRLALAKDQLLPLLVMDVLGDWPGMPGIFVAGVFSASLSSLSTGLNSMAAVVLEDFWKPFFRPLTHRQTQIMIRSVVVILGVICVGLVYIVEMLGSVLQLTMSLSSASMGPLAGVFVMGIFLPFIDGTSALSGGIIGLLSAWWLAAQSQLAQARGLMQSSEKPRFTQNCTYEFDEIVHNVVDAESEVPYLYRISFMWFTAFGCMVTVGIACIVNFRKTAKVHNDHRLFAPFIRKWLEKDKVNQMYLKNIQK
;
A
#
# COMPACT_ATOMS: atom_id res chain seq x y z
N MET A 1 6.27 37.94 -21.74
CA MET A 1 7.34 37.21 -22.44
C MET A 1 7.57 37.61 -23.89
N GLY A 2 6.61 38.20 -24.63
CA GLY A 2 6.81 38.62 -26.02
C GLY A 2 7.74 39.84 -26.21
N GLU A 3 8.56 40.15 -25.21
CA GLU A 3 9.37 41.36 -25.08
C GLU A 3 10.87 41.04 -24.92
N MET A 4 11.24 39.75 -24.76
CA MET A 4 12.57 39.36 -24.26
C MET A 4 13.36 38.45 -25.20
N GLN A 5 14.55 38.91 -25.57
CA GLN A 5 15.59 38.16 -26.28
C GLN A 5 16.76 37.92 -25.30
N GLY A 6 17.26 36.68 -25.21
CA GLY A 6 18.34 36.27 -24.30
C GLY A 6 18.50 34.75 -24.23
N GLU A 7 19.45 34.24 -23.45
CA GLU A 7 19.59 32.80 -23.17
C GLU A 7 18.62 32.31 -22.08
N VAL A 8 18.28 31.01 -22.11
CA VAL A 8 17.50 30.33 -21.04
C VAL A 8 18.11 30.55 -19.64
N SER A 9 19.44 30.66 -19.55
CA SER A 9 20.19 30.93 -18.32
C SER A 9 19.86 32.31 -17.72
N GLU A 10 19.87 33.36 -18.54
CA GLU A 10 19.51 34.72 -18.19
C GLU A 10 18.01 34.86 -17.89
N LEU A 11 17.16 34.21 -18.69
CA LEU A 11 15.71 34.18 -18.46
C LEU A 11 15.36 33.51 -17.12
N THR A 12 16.02 32.41 -16.77
CA THR A 12 15.84 31.73 -15.48
C THR A 12 16.22 32.65 -14.32
N HIS A 13 17.32 33.40 -14.43
CA HIS A 13 17.74 34.36 -13.42
C HIS A 13 16.80 35.58 -13.34
N PHE A 14 16.25 36.05 -14.48
CA PHE A 14 15.22 37.09 -14.54
C PHE A 14 13.90 36.66 -13.89
N MET A 15 13.58 35.35 -13.88
CA MET A 15 12.38 34.82 -13.24
C MET A 15 12.52 34.56 -11.73
N GLN A 16 13.72 34.63 -11.15
CA GLN A 16 13.97 34.53 -9.70
C GLN A 16 13.69 35.86 -8.96
N ARG A 17 12.53 36.48 -9.24
CA ARG A 17 12.17 37.87 -8.83
C ARG A 17 11.81 38.08 -7.34
N PHE A 18 11.86 37.07 -6.46
CA PHE A 18 11.16 37.10 -5.16
C PHE A 18 11.49 38.32 -4.29
N SER A 19 10.51 39.22 -4.13
CA SER A 19 10.74 40.51 -3.47
C SER A 19 10.75 40.37 -1.95
N TRP A 20 11.29 41.37 -1.25
CA TRP A 20 11.22 41.41 0.22
C TRP A 20 9.77 41.41 0.75
N VAL A 21 8.80 41.91 -0.03
CA VAL A 21 7.37 41.87 0.31
C VAL A 21 6.84 40.43 0.26
N ASP A 22 7.27 39.64 -0.72
CA ASP A 22 6.90 38.22 -0.83
C ASP A 22 7.42 37.40 0.36
N TYR A 23 8.67 37.65 0.78
CA TYR A 23 9.23 37.08 2.00
C TYR A 23 8.44 37.49 3.25
N VAL A 24 8.00 38.74 3.36
CA VAL A 24 7.17 39.20 4.49
C VAL A 24 5.83 38.44 4.54
N VAL A 25 5.13 38.27 3.42
CA VAL A 25 3.88 37.50 3.35
C VAL A 25 4.09 36.03 3.78
N PHE A 26 5.16 35.40 3.28
CA PHE A 26 5.50 34.03 3.61
C PHE A 26 5.85 33.84 5.10
N VAL A 27 6.72 34.69 5.66
CA VAL A 27 7.11 34.66 7.07
C VAL A 27 5.93 34.97 7.98
N PHE A 28 5.01 35.85 7.58
CA PHE A 28 3.80 36.17 8.33
C PHE A 28 2.88 34.95 8.50
N MET A 29 2.71 34.11 7.47
CA MET A 29 1.98 32.84 7.56
C MET A 29 2.60 31.87 8.57
N LEU A 30 3.94 31.74 8.56
CA LEU A 30 4.69 30.90 9.51
C LEU A 30 4.55 31.44 10.95
N ALA A 31 4.66 32.75 11.13
CA ALA A 31 4.54 33.42 12.42
C ALA A 31 3.13 33.24 13.03
N ILE A 32 2.06 33.38 12.23
CA ILE A 32 0.69 33.12 12.69
C ILE A 32 0.53 31.66 13.14
N SER A 33 1.05 30.70 12.36
CA SER A 33 1.00 29.28 12.72
C SER A 33 1.71 29.01 14.06
N ALA A 34 2.87 29.62 14.29
CA ALA A 34 3.59 29.56 15.56
C ALA A 34 2.81 30.19 16.72
N VAL A 35 2.20 31.37 16.53
CA VAL A 35 1.41 32.08 17.55
C VAL A 35 0.18 31.27 17.99
N VAL A 36 -0.51 30.61 17.05
CA VAL A 36 -1.62 29.68 17.38
C VAL A 36 -1.12 28.53 18.27
N GLY A 37 0.08 27.99 18.00
CA GLY A 37 0.75 27.02 18.86
C GLY A 37 1.07 27.54 20.25
N VAL A 38 1.56 28.78 20.37
CA VAL A 38 1.86 29.42 21.67
C VAL A 38 0.58 29.62 22.50
N TYR A 39 -0.50 30.09 21.87
CA TYR A 39 -1.78 30.31 22.53
C TYR A 39 -2.34 29.01 23.14
N TRP A 40 -2.43 27.92 22.36
CA TRP A 40 -2.92 26.63 22.84
C TRP A 40 -1.90 25.82 23.67
N GLY A 41 -0.61 26.17 23.62
CA GLY A 41 0.42 25.53 24.43
C GLY A 41 0.63 26.16 25.81
N PHE A 42 0.54 27.49 25.91
CA PHE A 42 0.90 28.23 27.13
C PHE A 42 -0.26 28.99 27.77
N MET A 43 -1.21 29.56 27.00
CA MET A 43 -2.35 30.30 27.55
C MET A 43 -3.54 29.40 27.86
N LYS A 44 -3.92 28.49 26.94
CA LYS A 44 -4.88 27.40 27.17
C LYS A 44 -4.18 26.05 27.25
N LYS A 45 -3.40 25.83 28.32
CA LYS A 45 -2.59 24.62 28.53
C LYS A 45 -3.42 23.34 28.36
N GLN A 46 -2.96 22.48 27.44
CA GLN A 46 -3.45 21.11 27.30
C GLN A 46 -2.97 20.28 28.50
N THR A 47 -3.82 20.13 29.52
CA THR A 47 -3.46 19.45 30.78
C THR A 47 -3.64 17.94 30.75
N THR A 48 -4.63 17.44 30.01
CA THR A 48 -4.89 16.00 29.89
C THR A 48 -4.54 15.48 28.49
N GLN A 49 -4.43 14.16 28.40
CA GLN A 49 -4.33 13.44 27.13
C GLN A 49 -5.49 13.74 26.17
N ALA A 50 -6.74 13.80 26.66
CA ALA A 50 -7.92 14.01 25.81
C ALA A 50 -7.98 15.44 25.25
N ASP A 51 -7.45 16.42 25.98
CA ASP A 51 -7.32 17.80 25.50
C ASP A 51 -6.34 17.86 24.33
N TYR A 52 -5.10 17.37 24.55
CA TYR A 52 -4.02 17.43 23.56
C TYR A 52 -4.31 16.62 22.29
N LEU A 53 -5.12 15.55 22.37
CA LEU A 53 -5.38 14.62 21.26
C LEU A 53 -6.75 14.73 20.59
N LEU A 54 -7.78 15.13 21.32
CA LEU A 54 -9.16 15.17 20.80
C LEU A 54 -9.81 16.55 20.94
N GLY A 55 -9.07 17.55 21.44
CA GLY A 55 -9.65 18.82 21.85
C GLY A 55 -10.81 18.64 22.85
N GLY A 56 -10.69 17.66 23.74
CA GLY A 56 -11.73 17.30 24.71
C GLY A 56 -13.02 16.72 24.11
N ARG A 57 -13.02 16.25 22.84
CA ARG A 57 -14.24 15.87 22.09
C ARG A 57 -15.25 17.00 21.95
N ASN A 58 -14.75 18.24 21.99
CA ASN A 58 -15.51 19.46 22.12
C ASN A 58 -15.32 20.42 20.92
N MET A 59 -15.04 19.89 19.73
CA MET A 59 -14.81 20.70 18.51
C MET A 59 -16.14 21.03 17.77
N LYS A 60 -16.15 22.00 16.82
CA LYS A 60 -17.31 22.31 15.92
C LYS A 60 -17.07 21.77 14.52
N VAL A 61 -18.18 21.49 13.83
CA VAL A 61 -18.22 20.93 12.47
C VAL A 61 -17.37 21.73 11.49
N ILE A 62 -17.46 23.07 11.42
CA ILE A 62 -16.81 23.84 10.33
C ILE A 62 -15.27 23.87 10.41
N PRO A 63 -14.59 24.23 11.54
CA PRO A 63 -13.14 24.16 11.59
C PRO A 63 -12.64 22.73 11.46
N VAL A 64 -13.36 21.74 11.98
CA VAL A 64 -13.04 20.34 11.68
C VAL A 64 -13.17 20.07 10.18
N SER A 65 -14.22 20.50 9.48
CA SER A 65 -14.37 20.32 8.02
C SER A 65 -13.28 21.02 7.22
N MET A 66 -12.97 22.27 7.55
CA MET A 66 -11.88 23.03 6.93
C MET A 66 -10.53 22.37 7.20
N SER A 67 -10.31 21.86 8.41
CA SER A 67 -9.10 21.13 8.80
C SER A 67 -8.99 19.78 8.11
N LEU A 68 -10.10 19.04 7.97
CA LEU A 68 -10.20 17.84 7.14
C LEU A 68 -9.81 18.15 5.67
N VAL A 69 -10.24 19.29 5.10
CA VAL A 69 -9.83 19.71 3.74
C VAL A 69 -8.40 20.26 3.69
N ALA A 70 -7.90 20.89 4.75
CA ALA A 70 -6.54 21.47 4.78
C ALA A 70 -5.48 20.37 4.86
N SER A 71 -5.67 19.41 5.76
CA SER A 71 -4.68 18.32 5.97
C SER A 71 -4.83 17.16 5.01
N PHE A 72 -5.88 17.22 4.21
CA PHE A 72 -5.86 16.67 2.87
C PHE A 72 -4.82 17.45 2.06
N VAL A 73 -5.20 18.63 1.56
CA VAL A 73 -4.48 19.37 0.53
C VAL A 73 -3.07 19.73 1.01
N SER A 74 -2.05 19.06 0.47
CA SER A 74 -0.65 19.29 0.81
C SER A 74 0.06 20.26 -0.16
N GLY A 75 1.32 20.63 0.07
CA GLY A 75 2.01 21.57 -0.84
C GLY A 75 2.42 20.90 -2.14
N ILE A 76 2.97 19.70 -1.95
CA ILE A 76 2.78 18.47 -2.76
C ILE A 76 1.60 18.60 -3.71
N THR A 77 0.44 18.94 -3.15
CA THR A 77 -0.82 18.90 -3.83
C THR A 77 -0.89 20.05 -4.82
N LEU A 78 -1.13 21.29 -4.36
CA LEU A 78 -1.46 22.47 -5.20
C LEU A 78 -0.70 22.64 -6.53
N LEU A 79 0.59 22.30 -6.55
CA LEU A 79 1.44 22.31 -7.75
C LEU A 79 1.04 21.31 -8.85
N GLY A 80 0.43 20.19 -8.48
CA GLY A 80 0.37 18.98 -9.31
C GLY A 80 -0.82 18.83 -10.26
N SER A 81 -2.08 18.90 -9.79
CA SER A 81 -3.27 18.78 -10.67
C SER A 81 -3.23 19.71 -11.86
N PRO A 82 -2.69 20.94 -11.73
CA PRO A 82 -2.49 21.80 -12.89
C PRO A 82 -1.63 21.13 -13.96
N THR A 83 -0.46 20.61 -13.61
CA THR A 83 0.38 19.94 -14.58
C THR A 83 -0.27 18.65 -15.14
N GLU A 84 -1.15 17.95 -14.42
CA GLU A 84 -1.89 16.82 -15.01
C GLU A 84 -2.76 17.24 -16.21
N VAL A 85 -3.52 18.32 -16.07
CA VAL A 85 -4.35 18.84 -17.17
C VAL A 85 -3.50 19.46 -18.28
N TYR A 86 -2.36 20.05 -17.91
CA TYR A 86 -1.35 20.55 -18.85
C TYR A 86 -0.81 19.44 -19.76
N MET A 87 -0.56 18.27 -19.20
CA MET A 87 0.06 17.17 -19.93
C MET A 87 -0.98 16.32 -20.66
N HIS A 88 -2.14 16.02 -20.04
CA HIS A 88 -3.03 14.95 -20.51
C HIS A 88 -4.52 15.29 -20.63
N GLY A 89 -5.00 16.42 -20.08
CA GLY A 89 -6.36 16.91 -20.32
C GLY A 89 -7.38 16.80 -19.18
N THR A 90 -8.65 17.07 -19.49
CA THR A 90 -9.78 17.30 -18.57
C THR A 90 -10.74 16.14 -18.45
N GLN A 91 -10.47 15.00 -19.10
CA GLN A 91 -10.86 13.72 -18.50
C GLN A 91 -10.43 13.74 -17.03
N TYR A 92 -9.30 14.37 -16.71
CA TYR A 92 -9.03 14.90 -15.38
C TYR A 92 -10.07 15.97 -14.92
N ALA A 93 -11.27 15.55 -14.49
CA ALA A 93 -12.29 16.36 -13.79
C ALA A 93 -13.30 15.58 -12.92
N PHE A 94 -13.65 14.35 -13.28
CA PHE A 94 -14.91 13.70 -12.85
C PHE A 94 -14.83 12.83 -11.57
N ILE A 95 -13.71 12.87 -10.88
CA ILE A 95 -13.49 12.40 -9.50
C ILE A 95 -14.66 12.64 -8.55
N MET A 96 -15.34 13.74 -8.80
CA MET A 96 -16.38 14.34 -8.00
C MET A 96 -17.49 13.32 -7.68
N GLY A 97 -17.77 12.40 -8.62
CA GLY A 97 -18.72 11.30 -8.42
C GLY A 97 -18.30 10.30 -7.33
N ALA A 98 -17.01 10.09 -7.09
CA ALA A 98 -16.51 9.25 -6.02
C ALA A 98 -16.34 9.95 -4.67
N ILE A 99 -15.96 11.22 -4.62
CA ILE A 99 -15.96 11.99 -3.36
C ILE A 99 -17.37 11.96 -2.75
N PHE A 100 -18.36 12.08 -3.64
CA PHE A 100 -19.76 11.95 -3.33
C PHE A 100 -20.16 10.54 -2.88
N LEU A 101 -19.91 9.51 -3.69
CA LEU A 101 -20.35 8.14 -3.38
C LEU A 101 -19.57 7.53 -2.18
N MET A 102 -18.34 8.01 -1.93
CA MET A 102 -17.63 7.79 -0.67
C MET A 102 -18.42 8.33 0.52
N SER A 103 -18.80 9.61 0.45
CA SER A 103 -19.42 10.33 1.57
C SER A 103 -20.66 9.58 2.06
N VAL A 104 -21.41 9.01 1.11
CA VAL A 104 -22.50 8.07 1.37
C VAL A 104 -22.02 6.85 2.15
N ILE A 105 -21.05 6.07 1.65
CA ILE A 105 -20.65 4.82 2.30
C ILE A 105 -19.98 5.07 3.66
N MET A 106 -19.18 6.12 3.79
CA MET A 106 -18.55 6.57 5.04
C MET A 106 -19.62 6.82 6.10
N THR A 107 -20.52 7.77 5.82
CA THR A 107 -21.51 8.23 6.80
C THR A 107 -22.53 7.18 7.17
N GLN A 108 -22.77 6.17 6.33
CA GLN A 108 -23.77 5.13 6.59
C GLN A 108 -23.21 3.83 7.17
N VAL A 109 -21.99 3.44 6.80
CA VAL A 109 -21.40 2.14 7.18
C VAL A 109 -20.41 2.28 8.33
N TYR A 110 -19.51 3.26 8.24
CA TYR A 110 -18.31 3.33 9.08
C TYR A 110 -18.50 4.24 10.27
N LEU A 111 -18.73 5.54 10.02
CA LEU A 111 -18.78 6.58 11.04
C LEU A 111 -19.70 6.27 12.24
N PRO A 112 -20.87 5.62 12.07
CA PRO A 112 -21.71 5.26 13.21
C PRO A 112 -21.02 4.31 14.20
N VAL A 113 -20.26 3.33 13.71
CA VAL A 113 -19.55 2.36 14.56
C VAL A 113 -18.43 3.05 15.34
N PHE A 114 -17.69 3.97 14.70
CA PHE A 114 -16.68 4.80 15.38
C PHE A 114 -17.28 5.63 16.51
N TYR A 115 -18.36 6.38 16.22
CA TYR A 115 -18.89 7.36 17.17
C TYR A 115 -19.52 6.70 18.41
N GLU A 116 -20.16 5.54 18.24
CA GLU A 116 -20.73 4.77 19.35
C GLU A 116 -19.69 4.29 20.36
N LEU A 117 -18.45 4.02 19.92
CA LEU A 117 -17.44 3.37 20.76
C LEU A 117 -16.58 4.34 21.58
N LYS A 118 -16.62 5.65 21.25
CA LYS A 118 -15.91 6.76 21.94
C LYS A 118 -14.42 6.56 22.16
N ILE A 119 -13.70 6.68 21.06
CA ILE A 119 -12.39 6.10 20.85
C ILE A 119 -11.35 7.20 20.56
N THR A 120 -10.12 7.11 21.09
CA THR A 120 -9.17 8.25 21.12
C THR A 120 -8.24 8.31 19.92
N SER A 121 -7.72 7.18 19.48
CA SER A 121 -7.74 6.97 18.05
C SER A 121 -9.11 6.57 17.62
N ASN A 122 -9.38 6.77 16.35
CA ASN A 122 -10.50 6.11 15.72
C ASN A 122 -10.43 4.57 15.80
N TYR A 123 -9.30 4.05 16.23
CA TYR A 123 -9.16 2.72 16.74
C TYR A 123 -8.37 2.74 18.09
N GLU A 124 -9.03 2.61 19.29
CA GLU A 124 -10.18 0.50 20.91
C GLU A 124 -11.14 -0.70 20.37
N TYR A 125 -12.37 -0.42 19.87
CA TYR A 125 -13.18 -1.13 18.84
C TYR A 125 -12.68 -2.50 18.41
N LEU A 126 -11.49 -2.59 17.86
CA LEU A 126 -10.99 -3.81 17.27
C LEU A 126 -10.79 -4.87 18.35
N SER A 127 -10.18 -4.49 19.48
CA SER A 127 -10.14 -5.35 20.66
C SER A 127 -11.50 -5.67 21.16
N ILE A 128 -12.39 -4.68 21.08
CA ILE A 128 -13.73 -4.84 21.63
C ILE A 128 -14.43 -5.94 20.83
N ARG A 129 -14.18 -6.02 19.53
CA ARG A 129 -14.66 -7.07 18.65
C ARG A 129 -13.98 -8.42 18.90
N PHE A 130 -12.68 -8.46 19.22
CA PHE A 130 -11.96 -9.72 19.43
C PHE A 130 -10.76 -9.64 20.39
N ASP A 131 -10.47 -10.77 21.02
CA ASP A 131 -9.24 -11.12 21.73
C ASP A 131 -8.34 -9.96 22.23
N ASN A 132 -7.27 -9.66 21.51
CA ASN A 132 -6.25 -8.64 21.77
C ASN A 132 -5.23 -8.59 20.60
N ARG A 133 -5.08 -9.67 19.79
CA ARG A 133 -4.23 -9.77 18.58
C ARG A 133 -4.85 -9.02 17.40
N VAL A 134 -5.70 -8.07 17.73
CA VAL A 134 -6.45 -7.21 16.84
C VAL A 134 -6.09 -5.75 17.04
N ARG A 135 -5.03 -5.44 17.84
CA ARG A 135 -4.63 -4.10 18.25
C ARG A 135 -3.54 -3.34 17.50
N LEU A 136 -2.23 -3.44 17.75
CA LEU A 136 -1.34 -2.46 17.09
C LEU A 136 -1.34 -2.50 15.56
N PHE A 137 -1.60 -3.62 14.89
CA PHE A 137 -1.04 -3.90 13.56
C PHE A 137 -1.62 -3.19 12.30
N GLY A 138 -2.24 -2.02 12.49
CA GLY A 138 -2.40 -0.94 11.50
C GLY A 138 -2.30 0.48 12.10
N SER A 139 -1.74 0.53 13.31
CA SER A 139 -0.76 1.47 13.89
C SER A 139 0.66 0.88 13.90
N ILE A 140 0.82 -0.22 13.16
CA ILE A 140 1.96 -0.62 12.21
C ILE A 140 2.43 0.74 9.53
N LEU A 141 1.82 1.90 9.07
CA LEU A 141 1.27 2.24 7.77
C LEU A 141 1.27 3.76 7.63
N PHE A 142 0.70 4.60 8.52
CA PHE A 142 1.16 6.00 8.61
C PHE A 142 2.24 6.08 9.65
N ALA A 143 2.22 5.32 10.74
CA ALA A 143 3.40 5.39 11.60
C ALA A 143 4.70 4.99 10.83
N PHE A 144 4.50 4.32 9.66
CA PHE A 144 5.25 4.29 8.37
C PHE A 144 5.10 5.58 7.50
N THR A 145 4.18 5.63 6.52
CA THR A 145 4.06 6.66 5.47
C THR A 145 3.84 8.07 5.98
N LEU A 146 3.62 8.31 7.25
CA LEU A 146 3.82 9.64 7.84
C LEU A 146 5.21 10.12 7.46
N ILE A 147 6.32 9.50 7.88
CA ILE A 147 7.63 9.98 7.37
C ILE A 147 7.99 9.38 6.00
N GLY A 148 7.02 8.80 5.29
CA GLY A 148 7.10 8.64 3.84
C GLY A 148 6.68 9.92 3.12
N TRP A 149 5.48 10.36 3.45
CA TRP A 149 4.84 11.61 3.09
C TRP A 149 5.64 12.80 3.53
N LEU A 150 5.79 12.95 4.85
CA LEU A 150 6.14 14.17 5.53
C LEU A 150 7.43 14.79 4.96
N PRO A 151 8.49 14.03 4.61
CA PRO A 151 9.65 14.59 3.93
C PRO A 151 9.26 15.23 2.60
N ILE A 152 8.45 14.54 1.81
CA ILE A 152 8.07 14.96 0.47
C ILE A 152 7.03 16.09 0.51
N VAL A 153 6.14 16.09 1.52
CA VAL A 153 5.21 17.19 1.85
C VAL A 153 5.93 18.51 1.93
N ILE A 154 7.10 18.49 2.56
CA ILE A 154 7.92 19.67 2.80
C ILE A 154 8.87 19.93 1.64
N TYR A 155 9.37 18.87 1.00
CA TYR A 155 10.22 18.96 -0.18
C TYR A 155 9.54 19.64 -1.38
N VAL A 156 8.27 19.35 -1.68
CA VAL A 156 7.61 19.98 -2.84
C VAL A 156 7.44 21.50 -2.74
N PRO A 157 6.93 22.08 -1.64
CA PRO A 157 7.03 23.52 -1.38
C PRO A 157 8.46 24.03 -1.40
N ALA A 158 9.42 23.27 -0.85
CA ALA A 158 10.82 23.68 -0.84
C ALA A 158 11.43 23.74 -2.25
N LEU A 159 11.04 22.86 -3.18
CA LEU A 159 11.43 22.93 -4.58
C LEU A 159 10.80 24.15 -5.27
N ALA A 160 9.50 24.39 -5.09
CA ALA A 160 8.84 25.57 -5.63
C ALA A 160 9.46 26.87 -5.08
N PHE A 161 9.83 26.87 -3.80
CA PHE A 161 10.54 27.97 -3.15
C PHE A 161 11.94 28.17 -3.76
N ASN A 162 12.72 27.10 -3.90
CA ASN A 162 14.03 27.13 -4.52
C ASN A 162 13.98 27.68 -5.95
N GLN A 163 12.97 27.28 -6.73
CA GLN A 163 12.80 27.78 -8.09
C GLN A 163 12.57 29.30 -8.13
N VAL A 164 11.70 29.84 -7.27
CA VAL A 164 11.34 31.28 -7.32
C VAL A 164 12.29 32.19 -6.54
N THR A 165 13.05 31.65 -5.58
CA THR A 165 13.94 32.43 -4.68
C THR A 165 15.44 32.18 -4.87
N GLY A 166 15.82 31.06 -5.49
CA GLY A 166 17.20 30.54 -5.48
C GLY A 166 17.67 29.94 -4.14
N VAL A 167 16.87 30.01 -3.06
CA VAL A 167 17.26 29.52 -1.73
C VAL A 167 17.25 28.00 -1.69
N ASP A 168 18.32 27.42 -1.13
CA ASP A 168 18.50 25.98 -1.02
C ASP A 168 17.37 25.27 -0.24
N ILE A 169 17.02 24.08 -0.75
CA ILE A 169 16.01 23.16 -0.22
C ILE A 169 16.39 22.67 1.19
N HIS A 170 17.68 22.39 1.42
CA HIS A 170 18.19 21.95 2.72
C HIS A 170 18.29 23.07 3.75
N VAL A 171 18.23 24.34 3.31
CA VAL A 171 18.08 25.52 4.20
C VAL A 171 16.63 25.75 4.57
N ILE A 172 15.69 25.78 3.60
CA ILE A 172 14.28 26.10 3.89
C ILE A 172 13.55 24.95 4.60
N THR A 173 13.87 23.69 4.30
CA THR A 173 13.18 22.51 4.87
C THR A 173 13.30 22.44 6.40
N PRO A 174 14.50 22.51 7.03
CA PRO A 174 14.62 22.52 8.48
C PRO A 174 13.88 23.68 9.15
N ILE A 175 13.89 24.87 8.55
CA ILE A 175 13.25 26.07 9.11
C ILE A 175 11.74 25.83 9.23
N VAL A 176 11.10 25.37 8.15
CA VAL A 176 9.65 25.16 8.12
C VAL A 176 9.23 23.95 8.97
N CYS A 177 10.01 22.86 8.95
CA CYS A 177 9.79 21.73 9.86
C CYS A 177 9.93 22.12 11.34
N LEU A 178 10.90 22.98 11.71
CA LEU A 178 11.09 23.42 13.09
C LEU A 178 9.88 24.22 13.60
N VAL A 179 9.34 25.13 12.79
CA VAL A 179 8.10 25.86 13.11
C VAL A 179 6.94 24.89 13.32
N CYS A 180 6.81 23.89 12.45
CA CYS A 180 5.76 22.87 12.55
C CYS A 180 5.86 22.02 13.81
N ILE A 181 7.05 21.50 14.11
CA ILE A 181 7.35 20.73 15.33
C ILE A 181 7.01 21.55 16.56
N PHE A 182 7.38 22.84 16.56
CA PHE A 182 7.10 23.76 17.65
C PHE A 182 5.60 23.92 17.91
N TYR A 183 4.80 24.37 16.93
CA TYR A 183 3.38 24.63 17.19
C TYR A 183 2.58 23.35 17.45
N THR A 184 2.94 22.24 16.80
CA THR A 184 2.31 20.94 16.99
C THR A 184 2.60 20.34 18.37
N SER A 185 3.86 20.37 18.81
CA SER A 185 4.26 19.84 20.13
C SER A 185 3.80 20.75 21.29
N ALA A 186 3.68 22.06 21.05
CA ALA A 186 3.16 22.99 22.04
C ALA A 186 1.65 22.80 22.26
N GLY A 187 0.84 22.89 21.19
CA GLY A 187 -0.60 23.14 21.31
C GLY A 187 -1.55 21.98 21.02
N GLY A 188 -1.06 20.81 20.57
CA GLY A 188 -1.91 19.63 20.32
C GLY A 188 -2.94 19.83 19.20
N LEU A 189 -3.98 18.97 19.15
CA LEU A 189 -4.95 18.96 18.05
C LEU A 189 -5.71 20.29 17.91
N GLN A 190 -5.90 21.03 19.02
CA GLN A 190 -6.55 22.34 18.97
C GLN A 190 -5.70 23.35 18.19
N ALA A 191 -4.38 23.39 18.40
CA ALA A 191 -3.52 24.25 17.58
C ALA A 191 -3.58 23.83 16.11
N VAL A 192 -3.42 22.53 15.81
CA VAL A 192 -3.46 21.98 14.45
C VAL A 192 -4.74 22.35 13.71
N VAL A 193 -5.91 22.09 14.30
CA VAL A 193 -7.20 22.41 13.64
C VAL A 193 -7.35 23.92 13.39
N TRP A 194 -6.77 24.78 14.23
CA TRP A 194 -6.82 26.23 14.02
C TRP A 194 -5.75 26.76 13.06
N THR A 195 -4.55 26.16 12.99
CA THR A 195 -3.57 26.49 11.93
C THR A 195 -4.11 26.09 10.58
N ASP A 196 -4.73 24.92 10.47
CA ASP A 196 -5.35 24.42 9.24
C ASP A 196 -6.42 25.36 8.66
N VAL A 197 -7.25 25.96 9.52
CA VAL A 197 -8.31 26.90 9.11
C VAL A 197 -7.74 28.17 8.48
N ILE A 198 -6.56 28.59 8.93
CA ILE A 198 -5.83 29.74 8.35
C ILE A 198 -5.15 29.29 7.05
N GLN A 199 -4.48 28.14 7.10
CA GLN A 199 -3.73 27.55 6.00
C GLN A 199 -4.61 27.29 4.77
N ILE A 200 -5.78 26.68 4.93
CA ILE A 200 -6.72 26.44 3.81
C ILE A 200 -7.16 27.73 3.12
N THR A 201 -7.26 28.83 3.87
CA THR A 201 -7.61 30.13 3.29
C THR A 201 -6.49 30.65 2.39
N ALA A 202 -5.23 30.51 2.81
CA ALA A 202 -4.07 30.83 1.98
C ALA A 202 -4.02 29.94 0.72
N MET A 203 -4.44 28.67 0.82
CA MET A 203 -4.41 27.70 -0.28
C MET A 203 -5.49 27.99 -1.35
N PHE A 204 -6.73 28.23 -0.93
CA PHE A 204 -7.79 28.72 -1.85
C PHE A 204 -7.48 30.11 -2.39
N GLY A 205 -6.90 30.99 -1.56
CA GLY A 205 -6.44 32.30 -1.97
C GLY A 205 -5.43 32.19 -3.10
N ALA A 206 -4.35 31.44 -2.90
CA ALA A 206 -3.32 31.14 -3.89
C ALA A 206 -3.91 30.57 -5.19
N MET A 207 -4.67 29.46 -5.13
CA MET A 207 -5.18 28.85 -6.36
C MET A 207 -6.23 29.68 -7.08
N ALA A 208 -7.09 30.40 -6.37
CA ALA A 208 -7.99 31.34 -7.00
C ALA A 208 -7.26 32.59 -7.51
N LEU A 209 -6.14 32.97 -6.92
CA LEU A 209 -5.34 34.09 -7.41
C LEU A 209 -4.54 33.68 -8.67
N VAL A 210 -4.03 32.45 -8.78
CA VAL A 210 -3.44 31.96 -10.04
C VAL A 210 -4.50 31.70 -11.11
N ALA A 211 -5.58 31.01 -10.78
CA ALA A 211 -6.69 30.77 -11.72
C ALA A 211 -7.29 32.07 -12.25
N ILE A 212 -7.43 33.08 -11.38
CA ILE A 212 -8.00 34.37 -11.79
C ILE A 212 -6.92 35.35 -12.29
N LYS A 213 -5.62 35.33 -11.92
CA LYS A 213 -4.56 36.11 -12.65
C LYS A 213 -4.20 35.48 -14.00
N GLY A 214 -4.87 34.39 -14.36
CA GLY A 214 -5.22 34.16 -15.76
C GLY A 214 -6.46 34.91 -16.34
N THR A 215 -7.16 35.92 -15.71
CA THR A 215 -8.43 36.67 -16.17
C THR A 215 -8.76 38.22 -15.72
N ILE A 216 -8.49 39.53 -16.20
CA ILE A 216 -8.33 40.43 -17.46
C ILE A 216 -6.92 41.19 -17.81
N ASP A 217 -5.96 40.63 -18.61
CA ASP A 217 -4.47 40.84 -18.90
C ASP A 217 -3.74 39.64 -19.65
N VAL A 218 -3.78 38.36 -19.16
CA VAL A 218 -2.99 37.17 -19.65
C VAL A 218 -3.61 35.71 -19.67
N GLY A 219 -4.93 35.49 -19.50
CA GLY A 219 -5.78 34.40 -20.12
C GLY A 219 -7.13 34.78 -20.88
N GLY A 220 -8.34 34.65 -20.30
CA GLY A 220 -9.70 34.67 -20.94
C GLY A 220 -10.37 33.32 -20.65
N ILE A 221 -11.70 33.18 -20.47
CA ILE A 221 -12.23 31.80 -20.28
C ILE A 221 -12.58 31.12 -21.60
N GLY A 222 -13.06 31.88 -22.57
CA GLY A 222 -13.68 31.32 -23.77
C GLY A 222 -12.70 30.57 -24.64
N VAL A 223 -11.49 31.11 -24.73
CA VAL A 223 -10.54 30.69 -25.73
C VAL A 223 -9.41 29.86 -25.08
N VAL A 224 -9.16 30.01 -23.75
CA VAL A 224 -8.56 28.95 -22.88
C VAL A 224 -9.29 27.62 -23.07
N PHE A 225 -10.62 27.66 -23.15
CA PHE A 225 -11.41 26.48 -23.52
C PHE A 225 -11.15 26.07 -24.98
N GLN A 226 -11.14 27.02 -25.91
CA GLN A 226 -10.93 26.72 -27.32
C GLN A 226 -9.59 26.03 -27.62
N ARG A 227 -8.42 26.60 -27.29
CA ARG A 227 -7.16 25.98 -27.75
C ARG A 227 -6.77 24.76 -26.91
N ASN A 228 -7.31 24.59 -25.70
CA ASN A 228 -7.31 23.29 -25.01
C ASN A 228 -8.19 22.25 -25.73
N MET A 229 -9.37 22.64 -26.23
CA MET A 229 -10.21 21.78 -27.07
C MET A 229 -9.53 21.43 -28.40
N ASP A 230 -8.82 22.38 -29.01
CA ASP A 230 -8.00 22.19 -30.22
C ASP A 230 -6.78 21.26 -30.00
N SER A 231 -6.53 20.75 -28.78
CA SER A 231 -5.55 19.66 -28.51
C SER A 231 -6.21 18.31 -28.23
N GLY A 232 -7.52 18.31 -27.98
CA GLY A 232 -8.12 17.24 -27.17
C GLY A 232 -7.51 17.18 -25.77
N ARG A 233 -7.23 18.34 -25.15
CA ARG A 233 -7.10 18.45 -23.69
C ARG A 233 -8.46 18.70 -23.04
N ILE A 234 -9.36 19.41 -23.72
CA ILE A 234 -10.79 19.37 -23.35
C ILE A 234 -11.46 18.22 -24.09
N GLU A 235 -12.19 17.42 -23.31
CA GLU A 235 -12.50 16.02 -23.60
C GLU A 235 -13.87 15.63 -23.01
N MET A 236 -14.29 14.36 -23.20
CA MET A 236 -15.63 13.87 -22.91
C MET A 236 -15.70 12.52 -22.19
N PRO A 237 -16.90 12.22 -21.64
CA PRO A 237 -17.53 10.92 -21.74
C PRO A 237 -18.33 10.71 -23.05
N ASN A 238 -17.76 9.94 -23.99
CA ASN A 238 -18.55 9.12 -24.91
C ASN A 238 -19.27 8.01 -24.12
N TRP A 239 -20.30 7.33 -24.69
CA TRP A 239 -21.24 6.49 -23.93
C TRP A 239 -21.20 5.01 -24.34
N ASP A 240 -20.78 4.15 -23.40
CA ASP A 240 -19.95 2.98 -23.71
C ASP A 240 -19.96 1.85 -22.62
N PRO A 241 -19.53 0.59 -22.91
CA PRO A 241 -19.00 -0.32 -21.86
C PRO A 241 -17.78 -1.28 -22.18
N ASN A 242 -16.51 -0.81 -22.13
CA ASN A 242 -15.24 -1.59 -22.12
C ASN A 242 -14.06 -0.93 -21.31
N PRO A 243 -12.74 -1.14 -21.56
CA PRO A 243 -11.64 -0.35 -20.96
C PRO A 243 -11.30 0.98 -21.70
N LEU A 244 -10.04 1.18 -22.13
CA LEU A 244 -9.46 2.35 -22.81
C LEU A 244 -8.08 2.75 -22.18
N THR A 245 -7.61 4.02 -22.20
CA THR A 245 -6.42 4.51 -21.42
C THR A 245 -6.37 5.99 -20.85
N ARG A 246 -7.11 7.02 -21.32
CA ARG A 246 -7.58 8.36 -20.72
C ARG A 246 -8.84 8.39 -19.79
N HIS A 247 -10.09 8.65 -20.26
CA HIS A 247 -11.41 8.08 -19.80
C HIS A 247 -12.71 8.68 -20.44
N THR A 248 -13.57 7.88 -21.12
CA THR A 248 -14.95 8.26 -21.55
C THR A 248 -16.04 8.23 -20.44
N ILE A 249 -17.09 7.37 -20.43
CA ILE A 249 -18.21 7.41 -19.44
C ILE A 249 -17.98 6.78 -18.04
N TRP A 250 -18.36 5.54 -17.72
CA TRP A 250 -18.66 5.14 -16.33
C TRP A 250 -17.45 4.80 -15.43
N SER A 251 -16.44 5.67 -15.34
CA SER A 251 -15.38 5.56 -14.32
C SER A 251 -15.63 6.40 -13.08
N LEU A 252 -14.70 7.26 -12.64
CA LEU A 252 -14.41 7.70 -11.26
C LEU A 252 -15.55 8.08 -10.34
N VAL A 253 -16.17 6.98 -9.98
CA VAL A 253 -17.36 6.84 -9.20
C VAL A 253 -17.18 5.55 -8.38
N VAL A 254 -18.04 4.54 -8.59
CA VAL A 254 -18.33 3.33 -7.78
C VAL A 254 -17.10 2.56 -7.30
N GLY A 255 -16.01 2.62 -8.06
CA GLY A 255 -14.72 2.08 -7.66
C GLY A 255 -14.09 2.88 -6.55
N GLY A 256 -13.33 3.92 -6.91
CA GLY A 256 -12.56 4.66 -5.92
C GLY A 256 -13.37 5.44 -4.89
N THR A 257 -14.68 5.54 -5.07
CA THR A 257 -15.67 5.64 -3.99
C THR A 257 -15.22 4.95 -2.71
N ILE A 258 -14.83 3.68 -2.81
CA ILE A 258 -14.48 2.81 -1.68
C ILE A 258 -13.04 3.07 -1.20
N TYR A 259 -12.36 4.10 -1.74
CA TYR A 259 -10.97 4.47 -1.49
C TYR A 259 -10.81 5.91 -0.92
N TRP A 260 -11.53 6.92 -1.45
CA TRP A 260 -11.89 8.14 -0.69
C TRP A 260 -12.50 7.76 0.65
N LEU A 261 -13.17 6.60 0.67
CA LEU A 261 -13.73 5.95 1.84
C LEU A 261 -12.67 5.42 2.79
N GLN A 262 -11.50 4.96 2.34
CA GLN A 262 -10.44 4.65 3.29
C GLN A 262 -9.94 5.94 3.93
N ALA A 263 -9.61 6.86 3.03
CA ALA A 263 -9.14 8.19 3.27
C ALA A 263 -9.97 8.99 4.29
N ASN A 264 -11.30 8.85 4.28
CA ASN A 264 -12.17 9.52 5.26
C ASN A 264 -12.70 8.53 6.30
N ALA A 265 -13.16 7.36 5.88
CA ALA A 265 -14.02 6.55 6.73
C ALA A 265 -13.31 5.82 7.85
N VAL A 266 -12.00 5.75 7.81
CA VAL A 266 -11.21 4.99 8.78
C VAL A 266 -9.92 5.67 9.16
N ASN A 267 -9.79 6.94 8.81
CA ASN A 267 -8.57 7.69 8.96
C ASN A 267 -8.26 8.10 10.42
N GLN A 268 -7.01 8.03 10.91
CA GLN A 268 -6.65 8.61 12.19
C GLN A 268 -6.69 10.14 12.18
N THR A 269 -5.93 10.86 11.35
CA THR A 269 -6.07 12.34 11.31
C THR A 269 -7.49 12.85 11.08
N MET A 270 -8.36 12.09 10.40
CA MET A 270 -9.72 12.53 10.06
C MET A 270 -10.76 11.98 11.01
N ILE A 271 -10.69 10.72 11.47
CA ILE A 271 -11.64 10.20 12.46
C ILE A 271 -11.21 10.56 13.89
N GLN A 272 -9.93 10.78 14.20
CA GLN A 272 -9.55 11.54 15.42
C GLN A 272 -10.26 12.90 15.42
N ARG A 273 -10.44 13.53 14.24
CA ARG A 273 -11.26 14.74 14.08
C ARG A 273 -12.77 14.48 14.07
N TYR A 274 -13.28 13.44 13.42
CA TYR A 274 -14.70 13.06 13.47
C TYR A 274 -15.14 12.61 14.88
N LEU A 275 -14.19 12.25 15.75
CA LEU A 275 -14.39 11.89 17.16
C LEU A 275 -13.96 13.00 18.14
N SER A 276 -13.24 14.02 17.65
CA SER A 276 -13.16 15.34 18.30
C SER A 276 -14.50 16.09 18.25
N LEU A 277 -15.40 15.65 17.34
CA LEU A 277 -16.71 16.24 17.13
C LEU A 277 -17.76 15.75 18.14
N PRO A 278 -18.84 16.54 18.32
CA PRO A 278 -19.65 16.47 19.52
C PRO A 278 -20.87 15.53 19.39
N THR A 279 -21.22 15.14 18.16
CA THR A 279 -22.31 14.22 17.83
C THR A 279 -22.03 13.49 16.52
N LEU A 280 -22.57 12.28 16.36
CA LEU A 280 -22.56 11.57 15.07
C LEU A 280 -23.17 12.40 13.93
N ARG A 281 -24.23 13.19 14.20
CA ARG A 281 -24.83 14.10 13.20
C ARG A 281 -23.85 15.19 12.77
N GLY A 282 -23.11 15.78 13.71
CA GLY A 282 -22.04 16.74 13.42
C GLY A 282 -20.90 16.11 12.62
N ALA A 283 -20.51 14.88 12.94
CA ALA A 283 -19.50 14.15 12.19
C ALA A 283 -19.94 13.82 10.76
N LYS A 284 -21.21 13.43 10.53
CA LYS A 284 -21.76 13.24 9.17
C LYS A 284 -21.76 14.54 8.36
N TRP A 285 -22.13 15.67 8.97
CA TRP A 285 -22.03 16.98 8.35
C TRP A 285 -20.58 17.36 8.02
N ALA A 286 -19.60 16.96 8.85
CA ALA A 286 -18.20 17.22 8.58
C ALA A 286 -17.69 16.48 7.34
N VAL A 287 -18.11 15.23 7.12
CA VAL A 287 -17.82 14.49 5.87
C VAL A 287 -18.45 15.17 4.65
N PHE A 288 -19.69 15.68 4.78
CA PHE A 288 -20.38 16.37 3.69
C PHE A 288 -19.75 17.71 3.32
N LEU A 289 -19.41 18.54 4.31
CA LEU A 289 -18.73 19.82 4.08
C LEU A 289 -17.29 19.62 3.58
N PHE A 290 -16.60 18.57 4.04
CA PHE A 290 -15.34 18.14 3.49
C PHE A 290 -15.47 17.77 1.99
N CYS A 291 -16.47 16.96 1.63
CA CYS A 291 -16.78 16.58 0.25
C CYS A 291 -16.99 17.81 -0.66
N ILE A 292 -17.73 18.83 -0.20
CA ILE A 292 -17.94 20.08 -0.96
C ILE A 292 -16.65 20.90 -1.04
N GLY A 293 -16.03 21.19 0.11
CA GLY A 293 -14.89 22.10 0.18
C GLY A 293 -13.75 21.60 -0.71
N ILE A 294 -13.41 20.32 -0.63
CA ILE A 294 -12.32 19.78 -1.43
C ILE A 294 -12.69 19.70 -2.92
N SER A 295 -13.92 19.29 -3.27
CA SER A 295 -14.45 19.37 -4.65
C SER A 295 -14.30 20.78 -5.24
N PHE A 296 -14.56 21.82 -4.45
CA PHE A 296 -14.48 23.20 -4.92
C PHE A 296 -13.04 23.67 -5.17
N LEU A 297 -12.10 23.36 -4.27
CA LEU A 297 -10.67 23.61 -4.52
C LEU A 297 -10.20 22.89 -5.79
N TYR A 298 -10.89 21.81 -6.11
CA TYR A 298 -10.48 20.96 -7.19
C TYR A 298 -10.74 21.55 -8.56
N CYS A 299 -11.93 22.12 -8.78
CA CYS A 299 -12.22 22.87 -10.00
C CYS A 299 -11.16 23.95 -10.28
N PHE A 300 -10.61 24.62 -9.25
CA PHE A 300 -9.51 25.57 -9.43
C PHE A 300 -8.24 24.93 -9.96
N CYS A 301 -7.87 23.74 -9.49
CA CYS A 301 -6.57 23.19 -9.83
C CYS A 301 -6.57 22.42 -11.16
N LEU A 302 -7.74 21.93 -11.56
CA LEU A 302 -7.98 21.54 -12.95
C LEU A 302 -7.89 22.75 -13.88
N TYR A 303 -8.57 23.83 -13.51
CA TYR A 303 -8.62 25.03 -14.31
C TYR A 303 -7.24 25.69 -14.42
N CYS A 304 -6.46 25.75 -13.34
CA CYS A 304 -5.06 26.19 -13.38
C CYS A 304 -4.23 25.34 -14.35
N GLY A 305 -4.58 24.08 -14.60
CA GLY A 305 -3.84 23.23 -15.53
C GLY A 305 -4.19 23.42 -16.99
N LEU A 306 -5.48 23.61 -17.28
CA LEU A 306 -5.93 24.19 -18.56
C LEU A 306 -5.22 25.52 -18.84
N LEU A 307 -5.06 26.33 -17.78
CA LEU A 307 -4.47 27.65 -17.83
C LEU A 307 -2.95 27.63 -18.02
N ILE A 308 -2.21 26.67 -17.44
CA ILE A 308 -0.80 26.45 -17.81
C ILE A 308 -0.73 26.10 -19.31
N TYR A 309 -1.60 25.22 -19.84
CA TYR A 309 -1.46 24.87 -21.27
C TYR A 309 -1.80 26.05 -22.16
N ALA A 310 -2.86 26.75 -21.82
CA ALA A 310 -3.22 27.96 -22.53
C ALA A 310 -2.05 28.96 -22.57
N ARG A 311 -1.42 29.25 -21.42
CA ARG A 311 -0.34 30.22 -21.38
C ARG A 311 0.88 29.81 -22.22
N PHE A 312 1.17 28.52 -22.30
CA PHE A 312 2.32 27.98 -23.03
C PHE A 312 1.89 27.26 -24.32
N TYR A 313 0.95 27.90 -25.05
CA TYR A 313 0.40 27.48 -26.36
C TYR A 313 1.51 26.97 -27.28
N ASP A 314 2.47 27.86 -27.55
CA ASP A 314 3.45 27.92 -28.63
C ASP A 314 4.90 27.70 -28.20
N CYS A 315 5.17 27.87 -26.92
CA CYS A 315 6.50 27.78 -26.37
C CYS A 315 6.50 27.00 -25.06
N ASP A 316 6.67 25.69 -25.19
CA ASP A 316 6.74 24.76 -24.06
C ASP A 316 7.99 25.04 -23.21
N PRO A 317 7.81 25.42 -21.94
CA PRO A 317 8.94 25.60 -21.03
C PRO A 317 9.67 24.30 -20.68
N LEU A 318 9.11 23.11 -20.91
CA LEU A 318 9.81 21.84 -20.65
C LEU A 318 10.79 21.46 -21.76
N GLN A 319 10.35 21.48 -23.02
CA GLN A 319 11.21 21.22 -24.19
C GLN A 319 12.36 22.23 -24.30
N THR A 320 12.09 23.51 -24.03
CA THR A 320 13.12 24.57 -23.98
C THR A 320 14.02 24.55 -22.75
N LYS A 321 13.76 23.66 -21.78
CA LYS A 321 14.46 23.55 -20.48
C LYS A 321 14.34 24.77 -19.57
N LEU A 322 13.42 25.70 -19.85
CA LEU A 322 13.10 26.82 -18.96
C LEU A 322 12.50 26.34 -17.62
N ALA A 323 11.71 25.27 -17.66
CA ALA A 323 11.37 24.42 -16.53
C ALA A 323 12.20 23.13 -16.58
N LYS A 324 12.99 22.86 -15.53
CA LYS A 324 13.82 21.64 -15.43
C LYS A 324 13.00 20.42 -15.01
N ALA A 325 11.84 20.66 -14.39
CA ALA A 325 10.93 19.65 -13.86
C ALA A 325 9.47 19.97 -14.19
N LYS A 326 8.60 18.96 -14.07
CA LYS A 326 7.16 19.04 -14.37
C LYS A 326 6.39 19.86 -13.31
N ASP A 327 6.88 19.84 -12.07
CA ASP A 327 6.27 20.48 -10.87
C ASP A 327 6.62 21.97 -10.76
N GLN A 328 7.56 22.39 -11.62
CA GLN A 328 8.04 23.74 -11.78
C GLN A 328 7.17 24.55 -12.75
N LEU A 329 6.19 23.93 -13.44
CA LEU A 329 5.27 24.59 -14.36
C LEU A 329 4.29 25.55 -13.68
N LEU A 330 3.65 25.16 -12.57
CA LEU A 330 2.77 26.09 -11.84
C LEU A 330 3.55 27.24 -11.17
N PRO A 331 4.73 27.02 -10.54
CA PRO A 331 5.58 28.11 -10.09
C PRO A 331 6.13 28.98 -11.24
N LEU A 332 6.42 28.39 -12.41
CA LEU A 332 6.82 29.15 -13.60
C LEU A 332 5.67 30.03 -14.11
N LEU A 333 4.46 29.48 -14.21
CA LEU A 333 3.25 30.25 -14.50
C LEU A 333 3.11 31.38 -13.47
N VAL A 334 3.28 31.10 -12.19
CA VAL A 334 3.24 32.12 -11.13
C VAL A 334 4.30 33.20 -11.30
N MET A 335 5.51 32.90 -11.77
CA MET A 335 6.53 33.94 -11.96
C MET A 335 6.36 34.72 -13.26
N ASP A 336 5.87 34.12 -14.35
CA ASP A 336 5.47 34.84 -15.58
C ASP A 336 4.24 35.74 -15.33
N VAL A 337 3.26 35.23 -14.57
CA VAL A 337 1.91 35.82 -14.45
C VAL A 337 1.74 36.71 -13.20
N LEU A 338 2.35 36.36 -12.06
CA LEU A 338 2.30 37.15 -10.80
C LEU A 338 3.58 37.93 -10.49
N GLY A 339 4.72 37.59 -11.13
CA GLY A 339 6.05 38.09 -10.74
C GLY A 339 6.27 39.59 -10.88
N GLU A 340 5.35 40.32 -11.51
CA GLU A 340 5.38 41.78 -11.66
C GLU A 340 4.77 42.53 -10.45
N ILE A 341 3.93 41.85 -9.66
CA ILE A 341 3.13 42.46 -8.59
C ILE A 341 3.67 41.99 -7.22
N PRO A 342 4.41 42.84 -6.47
CA PRO A 342 5.05 42.44 -5.22
C PRO A 342 4.05 41.92 -4.18
N GLY A 343 4.36 40.76 -3.59
CA GLY A 343 3.54 40.10 -2.57
C GLY A 343 2.66 38.97 -3.12
N LEU A 344 2.32 38.95 -4.41
CA LEU A 344 1.45 37.91 -4.98
C LEU A 344 2.17 36.54 -5.15
N PRO A 345 3.42 36.46 -5.64
CA PRO A 345 4.23 35.24 -5.52
C PRO A 345 4.37 34.76 -4.06
N GLY A 346 4.50 35.69 -3.11
CA GLY A 346 4.53 35.41 -1.67
C GLY A 346 3.25 34.75 -1.15
N VAL A 347 2.08 35.19 -1.61
CA VAL A 347 0.78 34.55 -1.29
C VAL A 347 0.73 33.12 -1.83
N PHE A 348 1.24 32.88 -3.05
CA PHE A 348 1.27 31.55 -3.64
C PHE A 348 2.18 30.57 -2.86
N ILE A 349 3.41 30.98 -2.58
CA ILE A 349 4.34 30.20 -1.74
C ILE A 349 3.78 29.97 -0.33
N ALA A 350 3.16 30.99 0.28
CA ALA A 350 2.46 30.84 1.55
C ALA A 350 1.31 29.83 1.46
N GLY A 351 0.58 29.76 0.35
CA GLY A 351 -0.45 28.74 0.08
C GLY A 351 0.14 27.32 0.01
N ILE A 352 1.22 27.10 -0.73
CA ILE A 352 1.85 25.78 -0.89
C ILE A 352 2.47 25.29 0.43
N PHE A 353 3.17 26.16 1.16
CA PHE A 353 3.67 25.79 2.48
C PHE A 353 2.56 25.66 3.53
N SER A 354 1.47 26.42 3.43
CA SER A 354 0.28 26.25 4.29
C SER A 354 -0.30 24.85 4.17
N ALA A 355 -0.43 24.39 2.93
CA ALA A 355 -0.87 23.05 2.58
C ALA A 355 0.06 22.00 3.20
N ALA A 356 1.37 22.14 2.99
CA ALA A 356 2.38 21.26 3.55
C ALA A 356 2.45 21.26 5.09
N LEU A 357 2.24 22.40 5.73
CA LEU A 357 2.28 22.55 7.18
C LEU A 357 1.02 22.02 7.86
N SER A 358 -0.16 22.25 7.29
CA SER A 358 -1.42 21.64 7.75
C SER A 358 -1.25 20.12 7.78
N SER A 359 -0.86 19.58 6.64
CA SER A 359 -0.46 18.21 6.44
C SER A 359 0.55 17.69 7.46
N LEU A 360 1.71 18.35 7.59
CA LEU A 360 2.78 17.94 8.51
C LEU A 360 2.33 17.94 9.98
N SER A 361 1.73 19.03 10.45
CA SER A 361 1.30 19.18 11.84
C SER A 361 0.18 18.23 12.22
N THR A 362 -0.71 17.95 11.28
CA THR A 362 -1.81 17.02 11.45
C THR A 362 -1.31 15.60 11.60
N SER A 363 -0.46 15.14 10.69
CA SER A 363 0.12 13.81 10.81
C SER A 363 1.02 13.71 12.05
N LEU A 364 1.84 14.71 12.36
CA LEU A 364 2.63 14.71 13.60
C LEU A 364 1.77 14.68 14.88
N ASN A 365 0.70 15.47 14.96
CA ASN A 365 -0.20 15.43 16.12
C ASN A 365 -0.91 14.09 16.20
N SER A 366 -1.50 13.63 15.10
CA SER A 366 -2.17 12.34 15.08
C SER A 366 -1.23 11.22 15.45
N MET A 367 0.03 11.26 15.02
CA MET A 367 1.05 10.32 15.45
C MET A 367 1.44 10.43 16.92
N SER A 368 1.42 11.63 17.49
CA SER A 368 1.55 11.76 18.94
C SER A 368 0.32 11.22 19.68
N ALA A 369 -0.86 11.19 19.06
CA ALA A 369 -1.99 10.37 19.50
C ALA A 369 -1.64 8.88 19.41
N VAL A 370 -1.05 8.43 18.29
CA VAL A 370 -0.66 7.03 18.10
C VAL A 370 0.21 6.54 19.24
N VAL A 371 1.25 7.31 19.56
CA VAL A 371 2.17 6.89 20.61
C VAL A 371 1.53 6.91 21.99
N LEU A 372 0.46 7.69 22.13
CA LEU A 372 -0.20 7.95 23.40
C LEU A 372 -1.63 7.42 23.55
N GLU A 373 -2.02 6.44 22.74
CA GLU A 373 -2.88 5.37 23.25
C GLU A 373 -2.32 3.95 23.02
N ASP A 374 -1.17 3.76 22.36
CA ASP A 374 -0.60 2.42 22.20
C ASP A 374 0.88 2.20 22.39
N PHE A 375 1.73 3.06 21.84
CA PHE A 375 3.18 2.81 21.80
C PHE A 375 3.84 2.90 23.18
N TYR A 376 3.06 2.81 24.24
CA TYR A 376 3.48 2.79 25.61
C TYR A 376 2.51 1.99 26.51
N LYS A 377 1.74 2.60 27.45
CA LYS A 377 1.53 2.12 28.86
C LYS A 377 1.45 0.59 29.03
N PRO A 378 0.43 -0.17 29.47
CA PRO A 378 0.33 -1.65 29.33
C PRO A 378 1.56 -2.57 29.01
N PHE A 379 2.31 -2.46 27.90
CA PHE A 379 3.70 -3.00 27.79
C PHE A 379 4.46 -2.77 29.11
N PHE A 380 4.55 -1.48 29.33
CA PHE A 380 4.84 -0.78 30.53
C PHE A 380 3.58 -0.78 31.38
N LYS A 381 3.28 -1.91 32.04
CA LYS A 381 2.10 -2.09 32.92
C LYS A 381 1.85 -0.95 33.91
N LYS A 382 2.91 -0.19 34.24
CA LYS A 382 2.84 1.06 34.99
C LYS A 382 1.94 2.09 34.28
N PRO A 383 0.86 2.56 34.91
CA PRO A 383 0.09 3.67 34.39
C PRO A 383 0.99 4.91 34.27
N LEU A 384 0.74 5.72 33.23
CA LEU A 384 1.40 7.00 33.05
C LEU A 384 0.66 8.08 33.83
N THR A 385 1.41 9.01 34.39
CA THR A 385 0.89 10.34 34.73
C THR A 385 0.70 11.16 33.45
N ASP A 386 -0.26 12.09 33.40
CA ASP A 386 -0.48 12.96 32.24
C ASP A 386 0.79 13.71 31.82
N ARG A 387 1.65 14.06 32.78
CA ARG A 387 2.95 14.70 32.50
C ARG A 387 3.90 13.77 31.73
N GLN A 388 4.04 12.52 32.13
CA GLN A 388 4.84 11.54 31.38
C GLN A 388 4.22 11.24 30.02
N ALA A 389 2.89 11.24 29.95
CA ALA A 389 2.16 11.07 28.71
C ALA A 389 2.44 12.24 27.74
N SER A 390 2.36 13.48 28.23
CA SER A 390 2.72 14.69 27.47
C SER A 390 4.16 14.68 26.97
N TRP A 391 5.13 14.24 27.80
CA TRP A 391 6.53 14.08 27.37
C TRP A 391 6.69 13.07 26.22
N ILE A 392 5.98 11.95 26.27
CA ILE A 392 5.99 10.95 25.20
C ILE A 392 5.37 11.55 23.91
N MET A 393 4.22 12.20 23.99
CA MET A 393 3.59 12.87 22.83
C MET A 393 4.50 13.92 22.18
N LYS A 394 5.13 14.77 22.99
CA LYS A 394 6.00 15.85 22.50
C LYS A 394 7.30 15.30 21.91
N GLY A 395 7.92 14.34 22.59
CA GLY A 395 9.15 13.69 22.11
C GLY A 395 8.97 13.02 20.75
N VAL A 396 7.76 12.53 20.46
CA VAL A 396 7.37 11.96 19.16
C VAL A 396 7.30 13.00 18.07
N VAL A 397 6.56 14.10 18.27
CA VAL A 397 6.47 15.21 17.30
C VAL A 397 7.87 15.69 16.92
N VAL A 398 8.77 15.78 17.91
CA VAL A 398 10.19 16.11 17.71
C VAL A 398 10.91 15.02 16.91
N ILE A 399 10.97 13.77 17.38
CA ILE A 399 11.72 12.68 16.71
C ILE A 399 11.30 12.51 15.25
N LEU A 400 9.99 12.56 14.98
CA LEU A 400 9.43 12.42 13.64
C LEU A 400 9.70 13.62 12.77
N GLY A 401 9.55 14.84 13.29
CA GLY A 401 9.87 16.04 12.54
C GLY A 401 11.36 16.16 12.25
N THR A 402 12.23 15.70 13.15
CA THR A 402 13.68 15.64 12.88
C THR A 402 14.03 14.56 11.85
N LEU A 403 13.39 13.39 11.90
CA LEU A 403 13.58 12.35 10.89
C LEU A 403 12.98 12.76 9.53
N CYS A 404 11.90 13.54 9.54
CA CYS A 404 11.31 14.17 8.36
C CYS A 404 12.35 15.02 7.61
N VAL A 405 13.05 15.90 8.34
CA VAL A 405 14.16 16.71 7.81
C VAL A 405 15.34 15.85 7.38
N ALA A 406 15.74 14.85 8.17
CA ALA A 406 16.89 13.99 7.85
C ALA A 406 16.69 13.21 6.55
N LEU A 407 15.44 12.87 6.24
CA LEU A 407 15.11 12.29 4.95
C LEU A 407 15.25 13.34 3.86
N VAL A 408 14.78 14.59 4.07
CA VAL A 408 15.00 15.66 3.07
C VAL A 408 16.45 16.05 2.85
N PHE A 409 17.33 15.92 3.85
CA PHE A 409 18.79 16.01 3.67
C PHE A 409 19.37 14.96 2.71
N ILE A 410 18.55 14.05 2.17
CA ILE A 410 18.89 13.17 1.05
C ILE A 410 17.79 13.18 -0.05
N VAL A 411 16.60 13.75 0.16
CA VAL A 411 15.60 14.12 -0.89
C VAL A 411 16.09 15.36 -1.66
N GLU A 412 17.33 15.31 -2.12
CA GLU A 412 17.94 16.10 -3.20
C GLU A 412 18.64 15.14 -4.18
N LYS A 413 18.35 13.83 -4.09
CA LYS A 413 18.65 12.85 -5.16
C LYS A 413 17.59 12.88 -6.26
N MET A 414 17.18 14.11 -6.50
CA MET A 414 15.82 14.59 -6.65
C MET A 414 15.93 16.07 -7.01
N GLY A 415 15.29 16.50 -8.10
CA GLY A 415 15.05 17.93 -8.41
C GLY A 415 13.63 18.18 -8.93
N THR A 416 12.80 17.14 -8.87
CA THR A 416 11.55 16.91 -9.61
C THR A 416 10.75 15.86 -8.80
N ILE A 417 9.41 15.83 -8.82
CA ILE A 417 8.66 15.25 -7.67
C ILE A 417 7.23 14.70 -7.90
N LEU A 418 6.81 14.16 -9.07
CA LEU A 418 5.37 13.80 -9.21
C LEU A 418 4.91 12.54 -9.97
N GLN A 419 5.27 12.19 -11.22
CA GLN A 419 4.92 10.85 -11.77
C GLN A 419 5.76 9.74 -11.12
N LEU A 420 5.47 9.53 -9.84
CA LEU A 420 6.56 9.41 -8.92
C LEU A 420 6.09 9.29 -7.48
N THR A 421 5.09 10.07 -7.08
CA THR A 421 4.89 10.38 -5.66
C THR A 421 3.48 10.13 -5.16
N MET A 422 2.62 9.50 -5.95
CA MET A 422 1.55 8.67 -5.37
C MET A 422 1.89 7.18 -5.39
N THR A 423 2.91 6.79 -6.15
CA THR A 423 3.66 5.57 -5.87
C THR A 423 4.02 5.55 -4.36
N LEU A 424 4.32 6.73 -3.81
CA LEU A 424 4.60 7.03 -2.40
C LEU A 424 3.42 6.92 -1.44
N GLU A 425 2.21 6.66 -1.93
CA GLU A 425 1.30 5.80 -1.18
C GLU A 425 0.66 4.70 -2.00
N SER A 426 1.48 3.75 -2.48
CA SER A 426 1.08 2.43 -2.99
C SER A 426 1.01 0.95 -2.23
N MET A 427 1.53 0.13 -1.13
CA MET A 427 1.96 -0.04 0.42
C MET A 427 0.97 -0.22 1.72
N THR A 428 0.29 0.84 2.29
CA THR A 428 -0.89 1.00 3.25
C THR A 428 -2.47 0.82 2.96
N MET A 429 -3.16 1.12 1.81
CA MET A 429 -4.27 0.27 1.23
C MET A 429 -4.09 -1.27 1.27
N GLY A 430 -3.65 -1.85 2.39
CA GLY A 430 -3.64 -3.28 2.69
C GLY A 430 -4.30 -3.57 4.05
N PRO A 431 -3.90 -2.84 5.13
CA PRO A 431 -4.69 -2.88 6.38
C PRO A 431 -5.07 -1.58 7.18
N GLN A 432 -6.34 -1.24 7.51
CA GLN A 432 -7.38 -0.52 6.75
C GLN A 432 -8.87 -0.86 6.97
N LEU A 433 -9.59 -1.11 5.86
CA LEU A 433 -11.02 -0.77 5.68
C LEU A 433 -12.02 -1.95 5.67
N GLY A 434 -11.60 -3.16 5.30
CA GLY A 434 -12.44 -4.32 4.99
C GLY A 434 -12.63 -5.40 6.06
N VAL A 435 -11.80 -5.48 7.10
CA VAL A 435 -12.23 -5.86 8.47
C VAL A 435 -12.65 -4.62 9.25
N PHE A 436 -12.51 -3.42 8.72
CA PHE A 436 -13.50 -2.37 8.99
C PHE A 436 -14.82 -2.63 8.19
N THR A 437 -14.98 -3.84 7.61
CA THR A 437 -16.19 -4.39 6.95
C THR A 437 -16.49 -5.89 7.25
N MET A 438 -15.55 -6.71 7.71
CA MET A 438 -15.83 -7.96 8.43
C MET A 438 -15.84 -7.69 9.95
N GLY A 439 -15.28 -6.56 10.39
CA GLY A 439 -15.61 -5.91 11.66
C GLY A 439 -16.98 -5.27 11.59
N ILE A 440 -17.33 -4.58 10.49
CA ILE A 440 -18.61 -3.86 10.35
C ILE A 440 -19.69 -4.65 9.57
N LEU A 441 -19.48 -4.83 8.27
CA LEU A 441 -20.46 -5.30 7.27
C LEU A 441 -20.77 -6.81 7.24
N MET A 442 -20.17 -7.64 8.07
CA MET A 442 -20.44 -9.09 8.12
C MET A 442 -20.43 -9.58 9.58
N PRO A 443 -21.19 -10.64 9.99
CA PRO A 443 -21.26 -11.01 11.42
C PRO A 443 -21.34 -12.47 11.87
N TRP A 444 -22.19 -13.32 11.27
CA TRP A 444 -23.23 -14.16 11.95
C TRP A 444 -22.75 -15.48 12.58
N VAL A 445 -21.65 -15.42 13.33
CA VAL A 445 -20.70 -16.53 13.37
C VAL A 445 -19.97 -16.77 14.72
N ASP A 446 -18.66 -16.99 14.71
CA ASP A 446 -17.88 -17.75 15.72
C ASP A 446 -16.40 -17.87 15.29
N ALA A 447 -15.36 -17.79 16.13
CA ALA A 447 -13.98 -18.28 15.87
C ALA A 447 -13.13 -17.89 14.59
N THR A 448 -13.56 -18.22 13.37
CA THR A 448 -12.76 -18.47 12.11
C THR A 448 -13.62 -18.78 10.88
N GLY A 449 -13.53 -18.11 9.74
CA GLY A 449 -12.96 -16.82 9.38
C GLY A 449 -13.10 -16.64 7.87
N ALA A 450 -12.52 -15.68 7.13
CA ALA A 450 -11.72 -14.47 7.29
C ALA A 450 -10.18 -14.58 7.48
N LEU A 451 -9.56 -13.67 8.23
CA LEU A 451 -8.13 -13.47 8.55
C LEU A 451 -7.05 -13.55 7.52
N ILE A 452 -7.11 -14.36 6.49
CA ILE A 452 -5.94 -14.56 5.64
C ILE A 452 -5.82 -13.37 4.66
N GLY A 453 -6.51 -12.24 4.90
CA GLY A 453 -6.18 -10.94 4.31
C GLY A 453 -5.72 -9.76 5.18
N GLY A 454 -4.62 -9.83 5.95
CA GLY A 454 -4.05 -11.02 6.59
C GLY A 454 -2.69 -11.49 6.17
N VAL A 455 -2.71 -12.71 5.64
CA VAL A 455 -1.56 -13.56 5.43
C VAL A 455 -1.56 -14.31 4.08
N SER A 456 -2.44 -13.93 3.14
CA SER A 456 -2.43 -14.43 1.75
C SER A 456 -2.31 -13.38 0.62
N GLY A 457 -3.23 -13.25 -0.34
CA GLY A 457 -3.07 -12.47 -1.58
C GLY A 457 -2.97 -10.93 -1.51
N LEU A 458 -2.18 -10.41 -0.56
CA LEU A 458 -1.76 -9.02 -0.36
C LEU A 458 -0.45 -9.04 0.49
N ALA A 459 0.49 -9.93 0.16
CA ALA A 459 1.54 -9.46 -0.73
C ALA A 459 0.84 -8.83 -1.93
N VAL A 460 0.53 -9.67 -2.92
CA VAL A 460 -0.47 -9.35 -3.94
C VAL A 460 -0.10 -8.10 -4.69
N MET A 461 -1.09 -7.22 -4.69
CA MET A 461 -1.03 -5.81 -5.02
C MET A 461 0.36 -5.21 -4.81
N SER A 462 1.03 -5.50 -3.69
CA SER A 462 2.43 -5.18 -3.32
C SER A 462 3.56 -5.21 -4.35
N TRP A 463 3.31 -5.56 -5.59
CA TRP A 463 4.31 -5.50 -6.63
C TRP A 463 4.00 -4.40 -7.63
N TRP A 464 2.72 -4.01 -7.83
CA TRP A 464 2.31 -3.07 -8.90
C TRP A 464 2.79 -1.60 -8.76
N CYS A 465 4.00 -1.37 -8.23
CA CYS A 465 4.94 -0.23 -8.36
C CYS A 465 6.14 -0.28 -7.37
N LEU A 466 7.34 -0.62 -7.82
CA LEU A 466 8.57 -0.01 -7.30
C LEU A 466 9.38 0.50 -8.47
N THR A 467 10.18 -0.37 -9.03
CA THR A 467 10.20 -0.86 -10.38
C THR A 467 9.44 -0.07 -11.46
N SER A 468 8.27 0.50 -11.16
CA SER A 468 7.76 1.80 -11.67
C SER A 468 8.76 2.95 -11.83
N GLN A 469 10.02 2.81 -11.43
CA GLN A 469 11.14 3.43 -12.13
C GLN A 469 12.50 2.70 -12.03
N LEU A 470 12.55 1.36 -12.18
CA LEU A 470 13.79 0.61 -12.48
C LEU A 470 14.39 0.97 -13.86
N ALA A 471 13.86 2.02 -14.47
CA ALA A 471 13.34 1.96 -15.82
C ALA A 471 13.73 3.20 -16.62
N ILE A 472 14.70 3.96 -16.09
CA ILE A 472 15.70 4.73 -16.83
C ILE A 472 17.06 4.16 -16.39
N ALA A 473 17.25 2.85 -16.64
CA ALA A 473 18.45 2.09 -16.27
C ALA A 473 18.69 0.73 -16.99
N ARG A 474 17.70 0.07 -17.63
CA ARG A 474 17.83 -1.35 -18.08
C ARG A 474 17.29 -1.72 -19.48
N GLY A 475 16.87 -0.76 -20.32
CA GLY A 475 16.60 -1.01 -21.76
C GLY A 475 15.14 -0.98 -22.26
N GLN A 476 14.12 -1.01 -21.38
CA GLN A 476 12.85 -1.68 -21.71
C GLN A 476 11.44 -1.02 -21.63
N ILE A 477 11.09 0.18 -21.08
CA ILE A 477 9.77 0.90 -21.33
C ILE A 477 9.73 2.43 -21.07
N VAL A 478 8.68 3.18 -21.54
CA VAL A 478 8.27 4.58 -21.12
C VAL A 478 6.83 5.04 -21.62
N HIS A 479 6.48 6.32 -21.96
CA HIS A 479 5.11 6.95 -22.03
C HIS A 479 4.92 8.09 -23.08
N SER A 480 3.70 8.46 -23.56
CA SER A 480 3.50 9.30 -24.78
C SER A 480 2.33 10.35 -24.89
N HIS A 481 2.58 11.53 -25.52
CA HIS A 481 1.98 12.90 -25.39
C HIS A 481 0.44 13.22 -25.45
N LYS A 482 0.03 14.41 -24.92
CA LYS A 482 -0.72 15.44 -25.70
C LYS A 482 0.27 16.51 -26.17
N SER A 483 0.17 16.91 -27.43
CA SER A 483 1.10 17.86 -28.07
C SER A 483 1.23 19.22 -27.34
N LEU A 484 2.41 19.84 -27.47
CA LEU A 484 2.75 21.19 -27.00
C LEU A 484 3.27 22.01 -28.19
N SER A 485 4.42 22.69 -28.07
CA SER A 485 5.07 23.44 -29.15
C SER A 485 6.44 24.00 -28.76
N THR A 486 7.34 24.22 -29.72
CA THR A 486 8.43 25.21 -29.60
C THR A 486 8.42 26.28 -30.70
N ALA A 487 7.50 26.17 -31.68
CA ALA A 487 7.44 27.01 -32.88
C ALA A 487 7.31 28.53 -32.64
N GLY A 488 6.75 28.98 -31.51
CA GLY A 488 6.64 30.41 -31.15
C GLY A 488 7.61 30.86 -30.06
N CYS A 489 8.63 30.08 -29.71
CA CYS A 489 9.65 30.51 -28.77
C CYS A 489 10.52 31.65 -29.32
N THR A 490 10.68 32.72 -28.53
CA THR A 490 11.34 33.97 -28.96
C THR A 490 12.78 34.16 -28.42
N TYR A 491 13.31 33.20 -27.66
CA TYR A 491 14.59 33.28 -26.93
C TYR A 491 15.53 32.12 -27.29
N ASN A 492 16.81 32.23 -26.90
CA ASN A 492 17.86 31.32 -27.34
C ASN A 492 17.87 30.02 -26.51
N PHE A 493 17.45 28.90 -27.10
CA PHE A 493 17.51 27.57 -26.49
C PHE A 493 18.27 26.56 -27.36
N THR A 494 18.88 25.56 -26.74
CA THR A 494 19.45 24.41 -27.45
C THR A 494 18.32 23.44 -27.79
N ALA A 495 18.01 23.25 -29.08
CA ALA A 495 17.12 22.18 -29.51
C ALA A 495 17.69 20.82 -29.04
N VAL A 496 16.83 19.98 -28.46
CA VAL A 496 17.12 19.34 -27.17
C VAL A 496 17.50 17.84 -27.26
N GLU A 497 17.47 17.06 -26.16
CA GLU A 497 17.97 15.66 -26.12
C GLU A 497 17.06 14.62 -26.82
N ASP A 498 16.41 15.00 -27.93
CA ASP A 498 15.25 14.29 -28.50
C ASP A 498 15.45 14.00 -30.01
N VAL A 499 15.56 12.72 -30.38
CA VAL A 499 16.02 12.25 -31.71
C VAL A 499 15.30 10.95 -32.12
N VAL A 500 15.11 10.71 -33.43
CA VAL A 500 14.57 9.44 -33.97
C VAL A 500 15.74 8.50 -34.33
N GLU A 501 16.11 7.59 -33.42
CA GLU A 501 17.40 6.88 -33.43
C GLU A 501 17.28 5.35 -33.31
N GLU A 502 18.30 4.61 -33.80
CA GLU A 502 18.20 3.23 -34.29
C GLU A 502 19.05 2.20 -33.49
N SER A 503 18.90 2.10 -32.16
CA SER A 503 19.61 1.05 -31.37
C SER A 503 18.73 0.34 -30.32
N VAL A 504 18.88 -0.99 -30.23
CA VAL A 504 17.78 -1.89 -30.65
C VAL A 504 17.70 -3.23 -29.85
N PHE A 505 16.47 -3.76 -29.64
CA PHE A 505 15.99 -4.87 -28.77
C PHE A 505 16.16 -4.72 -27.23
N SER A 506 15.12 -5.05 -26.43
CA SER A 506 15.25 -5.75 -25.11
C SER A 506 13.91 -6.11 -24.38
N GLU A 507 13.29 -7.24 -24.76
CA GLU A 507 12.20 -7.96 -24.04
C GLU A 507 10.73 -7.44 -24.13
N GLU A 508 9.74 -8.33 -23.96
CA GLU A 508 8.31 -8.08 -23.81
C GLU A 508 7.93 -7.67 -22.38
N VAL A 509 6.92 -6.80 -22.27
CA VAL A 509 6.71 -5.99 -21.07
C VAL A 509 5.25 -5.98 -20.65
N ASN A 510 4.97 -6.41 -19.42
CA ASN A 510 3.65 -6.96 -19.14
C ASN A 510 2.54 -5.91 -18.96
N PRO A 511 1.27 -6.23 -19.22
CA PRO A 511 0.11 -5.36 -19.15
C PRO A 511 -0.41 -5.20 -17.73
N VAL A 512 -0.08 -6.12 -16.82
CA VAL A 512 0.06 -5.79 -15.39
C VAL A 512 1.48 -5.97 -14.94
N LEU A 513 2.43 -5.63 -15.80
CA LEU A 513 3.38 -4.63 -15.37
C LEU A 513 2.77 -3.21 -15.64
N ARG A 514 1.60 -3.06 -16.30
CA ARG A 514 1.06 -1.80 -16.93
C ARG A 514 -0.27 -1.19 -16.45
N VAL A 515 -1.10 -1.87 -15.65
CA VAL A 515 -2.49 -1.43 -15.42
C VAL A 515 -2.59 -0.05 -14.82
N SER A 516 -3.63 0.63 -15.30
CA SER A 516 -3.96 1.99 -14.97
C SER A 516 -4.14 2.14 -13.48
N TYR A 517 -3.29 2.99 -12.91
CA TYR A 517 -3.78 4.30 -12.46
C TYR A 517 -5.13 4.20 -11.73
N MET A 518 -6.26 4.12 -12.45
CA MET A 518 -7.60 4.06 -11.84
C MET A 518 -8.18 2.67 -11.53
N TRP A 519 -8.71 1.98 -12.55
CA TRP A 519 -9.77 0.96 -12.35
C TRP A 519 -9.30 -0.19 -11.44
N TYR A 520 -8.02 -0.56 -11.51
CA TYR A 520 -7.15 -1.18 -10.49
C TYR A 520 -7.77 -2.01 -9.33
N THR A 521 -8.57 -1.41 -8.43
CA THR A 521 -8.88 -1.99 -7.12
C THR A 521 -10.15 -2.87 -7.07
N LEU A 522 -10.19 -3.95 -7.85
CA LEU A 522 -11.07 -5.15 -7.76
C LEU A 522 -10.79 -5.96 -6.46
N ALA A 523 -10.27 -7.18 -6.49
CA ALA A 523 -9.51 -7.87 -5.44
C ALA A 523 -10.02 -7.99 -3.95
N GLY A 524 -11.18 -7.47 -3.53
CA GLY A 524 -11.76 -7.65 -2.18
C GLY A 524 -13.28 -7.86 -2.13
N MET A 525 -14.00 -7.36 -1.11
CA MET A 525 -15.44 -7.55 -0.76
C MET A 525 -16.26 -8.62 -1.51
N MET A 526 -16.55 -8.45 -2.81
CA MET A 526 -17.27 -9.42 -3.66
C MET A 526 -16.49 -10.72 -3.95
N VAL A 527 -15.27 -10.85 -3.43
CA VAL A 527 -14.70 -12.09 -2.85
C VAL A 527 -15.84 -12.95 -2.32
N SER A 528 -16.70 -12.40 -1.45
CA SER A 528 -17.83 -13.07 -0.79
C SER A 528 -18.80 -13.81 -1.71
N ILE A 529 -19.04 -13.30 -2.93
CA ILE A 529 -19.94 -13.92 -3.91
C ILE A 529 -19.18 -15.02 -4.66
N CYS A 530 -17.96 -14.70 -5.09
CA CYS A 530 -17.07 -15.62 -5.81
C CYS A 530 -16.55 -16.76 -4.91
N VAL A 531 -16.61 -16.56 -3.58
CA VAL A 531 -16.42 -17.52 -2.48
C VAL A 531 -17.62 -18.51 -2.41
N GLY A 532 -18.06 -19.00 -3.57
CA GLY A 532 -18.91 -20.17 -3.75
C GLY A 532 -18.16 -21.50 -3.90
N ALA A 533 -16.81 -21.49 -3.94
CA ALA A 533 -15.93 -22.66 -4.05
C ALA A 533 -15.66 -23.43 -2.72
N ILE A 534 -14.53 -23.27 -1.98
CA ILE A 534 -14.18 -24.04 -0.72
C ILE A 534 -14.03 -23.39 0.78
N VAL A 535 -14.52 -22.37 1.61
CA VAL A 535 -15.36 -21.12 2.05
C VAL A 535 -16.93 -20.85 2.30
N SER A 536 -17.85 -20.20 1.57
CA SER A 536 -19.26 -19.99 2.08
C SER A 536 -20.05 -21.09 2.88
N ARG A 537 -19.82 -22.43 2.79
CA ARG A 537 -20.73 -23.48 3.39
C ARG A 537 -20.25 -24.47 4.52
N ILE A 538 -18.97 -24.61 4.89
CA ILE A 538 -18.40 -25.60 5.91
C ILE A 538 -17.38 -25.07 7.06
N ASN A 539 -17.62 -23.95 7.80
CA ASN A 539 -17.03 -23.34 9.06
C ASN A 539 -18.02 -22.94 10.21
N ARG A 540 -18.00 -23.74 11.25
CA ARG A 540 -18.55 -23.79 12.63
C ARG A 540 -18.07 -25.16 13.17
N ALA A 541 -18.83 -26.27 13.20
CA ALA A 541 -18.45 -27.57 13.81
C ALA A 541 -17.29 -28.44 13.24
N ARG A 542 -15.99 -28.08 13.42
CA ARG A 542 -14.95 -29.10 13.76
C ARG A 542 -14.69 -29.09 15.27
N GLY A 543 -14.13 -28.01 15.80
CA GLY A 543 -13.86 -27.89 17.27
C GLY A 543 -14.96 -27.28 18.18
N THR A 544 -14.65 -26.32 19.11
CA THR A 544 -15.41 -25.36 20.05
C THR A 544 -16.90 -25.54 20.50
N PRO A 545 -17.36 -24.84 21.58
CA PRO A 545 -18.43 -23.80 21.67
C PRO A 545 -18.59 -22.85 20.44
N HIS A 546 -19.08 -21.60 20.50
CA HIS A 546 -19.09 -20.67 19.34
C HIS A 546 -19.29 -19.19 19.77
N LEU A 547 -18.62 -18.20 19.15
CA LEU A 547 -18.67 -16.79 19.62
C LEU A 547 -18.98 -15.74 18.52
N PRO A 548 -20.25 -15.36 18.34
CA PRO A 548 -20.65 -14.27 17.44
C PRO A 548 -20.32 -12.89 18.04
N PRO A 549 -20.26 -11.84 17.20
CA PRO A 549 -19.85 -10.50 17.62
C PRO A 549 -20.97 -9.71 18.29
N ALA A 550 -20.64 -8.93 19.33
CA ALA A 550 -21.59 -8.00 19.93
C ALA A 550 -22.14 -7.01 18.88
N PRO A 551 -23.46 -6.77 18.79
CA PRO A 551 -24.07 -6.04 17.67
C PRO A 551 -23.58 -4.60 17.46
N CYS A 552 -23.27 -3.85 18.52
CA CYS A 552 -22.73 -2.48 18.44
C CYS A 552 -21.41 -2.38 17.65
N LEU A 553 -20.75 -3.50 17.41
CA LEU A 553 -19.48 -3.59 16.71
C LEU A 553 -19.66 -3.85 15.21
N LEU A 554 -20.90 -4.04 14.75
CA LEU A 554 -21.30 -4.23 13.36
C LEU A 554 -21.90 -2.95 12.78
N ALA A 555 -21.98 -2.90 11.45
CA ALA A 555 -22.74 -1.90 10.72
C ALA A 555 -24.20 -1.91 11.19
N PRO A 556 -24.83 -0.72 11.34
CA PRO A 556 -26.25 -0.62 11.68
C PRO A 556 -27.17 -1.52 10.84
N GLN A 557 -26.81 -1.75 9.58
CA GLN A 557 -27.54 -2.54 8.59
C GLN A 557 -27.60 -4.05 8.95
N LEU A 558 -26.57 -4.62 9.57
CA LEU A 558 -26.49 -6.06 9.86
C LEU A 558 -26.86 -6.46 11.29
N ARG A 559 -26.97 -5.48 12.20
CA ARG A 559 -27.45 -5.69 13.57
C ARG A 559 -28.83 -6.37 13.61
N ARG A 560 -29.61 -6.27 12.52
CA ARG A 560 -30.93 -6.90 12.33
C ARG A 560 -30.87 -8.39 11.99
N LEU A 561 -29.69 -8.93 11.66
CA LEU A 561 -29.53 -10.17 10.89
C LEU A 561 -28.87 -11.33 11.67
N TYR A 562 -28.69 -11.20 12.99
CA TYR A 562 -28.28 -12.32 13.86
C TYR A 562 -28.76 -12.15 15.30
N LYS A 563 -28.52 -13.16 16.14
CA LYS A 563 -28.66 -13.11 17.60
C LYS A 563 -27.58 -13.98 18.26
N GLU A 564 -27.08 -13.50 19.38
CA GLU A 564 -26.02 -14.14 20.17
C GLU A 564 -26.60 -15.29 21.01
N PRO A 565 -25.82 -16.36 21.30
CA PRO A 565 -26.29 -17.53 22.05
C PRO A 565 -26.46 -17.23 23.55
N PRO A 566 -27.30 -18.01 24.26
CA PRO A 566 -27.30 -18.00 25.72
C PRO A 566 -25.95 -18.50 26.26
N HIS A 567 -25.41 -17.80 27.26
CA HIS A 567 -24.19 -18.16 27.97
C HIS A 567 -24.50 -19.02 29.20
N PRO A 568 -23.82 -20.15 29.41
CA PRO A 568 -23.60 -20.69 30.75
C PRO A 568 -22.57 -19.81 31.47
N THR A 569 -22.91 -19.38 32.68
CA THR A 569 -21.98 -18.98 33.74
C THR A 569 -20.99 -20.14 33.96
N ASP A 570 -19.67 -19.95 34.03
CA ASP A 570 -18.95 -19.26 35.12
C ASP A 570 -17.64 -18.56 34.65
N ASP A 571 -17.22 -17.58 35.46
CA ASP A 571 -16.12 -16.60 35.25
C ASP A 571 -14.68 -17.21 35.19
N PRO A 572 -13.61 -16.49 34.77
CA PRO A 572 -13.31 -15.10 35.09
C PRO A 572 -12.85 -14.22 33.90
N PHE A 573 -13.76 -13.44 33.31
CA PHE A 573 -13.40 -12.43 32.29
C PHE A 573 -14.13 -11.07 32.41
N ILE A 574 -14.65 -10.74 33.60
CA ILE A 574 -15.23 -9.42 33.90
C ILE A 574 -14.20 -8.54 34.64
N SER A 575 -13.39 -7.77 33.89
CA SER A 575 -12.55 -6.70 34.50
C SER A 575 -12.20 -5.49 33.60
N ALA A 576 -12.81 -5.38 32.41
CA ALA A 576 -12.38 -4.43 31.37
C ALA A 576 -13.42 -3.35 30.98
N TYR A 577 -14.50 -3.17 31.74
CA TYR A 577 -15.51 -2.14 31.45
C TYR A 577 -15.67 -1.13 32.59
N GLY A 578 -15.17 0.08 32.36
CA GLY A 578 -15.39 1.27 33.17
C GLY A 578 -15.81 2.46 32.28
N GLN A 579 -17.12 2.71 32.26
CA GLN A 579 -17.76 4.04 32.34
C GLN A 579 -17.05 5.25 31.69
N ASN A 580 -17.62 5.84 30.61
CA ASN A 580 -18.43 7.08 30.75
C ASN A 580 -18.97 7.72 29.45
N LYS A 581 -20.28 7.96 29.51
CA LYS A 581 -21.07 9.03 28.86
C LYS A 581 -20.60 10.44 29.31
N GLU A 582 -20.82 11.59 28.64
CA GLU A 582 -21.52 11.82 27.37
C GLU A 582 -20.97 12.90 26.40
N ALA A 583 -20.71 14.15 26.83
CA ALA A 583 -20.68 15.36 25.98
C ALA A 583 -19.34 15.66 25.21
N CYS A 584 -19.21 16.52 24.16
CA CYS A 584 -20.13 17.35 23.31
C CYS A 584 -20.07 18.91 23.45
N HIS A 585 -19.48 19.63 22.45
CA HIS A 585 -19.76 21.00 21.89
C HIS A 585 -18.62 22.08 21.62
N VAL A 586 -18.23 22.27 20.34
CA VAL A 586 -18.28 23.54 19.52
C VAL A 586 -17.44 24.84 19.82
N ASN A 587 -16.57 25.32 18.87
CA ASN A 587 -16.66 26.64 18.13
C ASN A 587 -15.79 26.75 16.80
N SER A 588 -15.72 27.88 16.03
CA SER A 588 -15.29 28.03 14.60
C SER A 588 -14.78 29.42 14.05
N THR A 589 -14.12 29.39 12.86
CA THR A 589 -14.18 30.32 11.65
C THR A 589 -13.51 31.72 11.71
N SER A 590 -13.01 32.41 10.64
CA SER A 590 -12.86 32.22 9.14
C SER A 590 -12.33 33.49 8.42
N ILE A 591 -11.81 33.42 7.15
CA ILE A 591 -11.65 34.52 6.12
C ILE A 591 -11.44 33.97 4.66
N SER A 592 -11.38 34.78 3.55
CA SER A 592 -11.10 34.43 2.10
C SER A 592 -10.88 35.72 1.21
N MET A 593 -10.57 35.85 -0.12
CA MET A 593 -10.19 35.02 -1.32
C MET A 593 -9.75 35.90 -2.58
N LYS A 594 -9.22 35.33 -3.70
CA LYS A 594 -9.01 35.92 -5.10
C LYS A 594 -7.90 37.03 -5.26
N PRO A 595 -7.59 37.73 -6.42
CA PRO A 595 -8.14 37.77 -7.83
C PRO A 595 -7.20 38.10 -9.10
N ILE A 596 -7.80 38.04 -10.32
CA ILE A 596 -7.72 38.86 -11.61
C ILE A 596 -6.48 38.91 -12.60
N THR A 597 -6.65 38.62 -13.95
CA THR A 597 -5.72 38.79 -15.16
C THR A 597 -5.76 38.09 -16.69
N GLU A 598 -6.65 38.23 -17.78
CA GLU A 598 -6.98 37.69 -19.24
C GLU A 598 -6.26 38.22 -20.59
N SER A 599 -5.56 37.41 -21.42
CA SER A 599 -5.31 37.45 -22.90
C SER A 599 -4.67 36.12 -23.40
N GLU A 600 -4.85 35.67 -24.66
CA GLU A 600 -5.21 34.25 -24.91
C GLU A 600 -4.55 33.50 -26.12
N GLU A 601 -3.60 32.57 -25.85
CA GLU A 601 -2.97 31.51 -26.72
C GLU A 601 -2.31 31.95 -28.07
N ILE A 602 -1.81 31.16 -29.07
CA ILE A 602 -2.19 29.88 -29.87
C ILE A 602 -0.42 27.46 -30.34
N LYS A 603 -0.67 26.29 -31.07
CA LYS A 603 -0.11 24.91 -30.87
C LYS A 603 0.64 24.27 -32.05
N GLU A 604 1.55 23.34 -31.76
CA GLU A 604 2.36 22.52 -32.69
C GLU A 604 2.29 21.01 -32.28
N LYS A 605 3.40 20.26 -32.10
CA LYS A 605 3.41 18.82 -31.76
C LYS A 605 4.31 18.49 -30.55
N LEU A 606 5.04 17.36 -30.50
CA LEU A 606 5.92 16.98 -29.38
C LEU A 606 6.80 15.75 -29.70
N HIS A 607 8.09 15.77 -29.36
CA HIS A 607 9.06 14.71 -29.68
C HIS A 607 9.36 13.72 -28.52
N VAL A 608 9.87 12.52 -28.83
CA VAL A 608 9.74 11.25 -28.08
C VAL A 608 10.23 11.15 -26.61
N SER A 609 11.09 12.01 -26.07
CA SER A 609 11.47 12.09 -24.64
C SER A 609 10.68 13.13 -23.88
N ALA A 610 10.29 14.22 -24.54
CA ALA A 610 9.38 15.24 -24.03
C ALA A 610 7.93 14.74 -24.06
N VAL A 611 7.57 13.95 -25.07
CA VAL A 611 6.46 12.97 -25.12
C VAL A 611 6.41 12.10 -23.86
N ARG A 612 7.62 11.75 -23.40
CA ARG A 612 7.94 10.91 -22.25
C ARG A 612 7.84 11.76 -20.97
N LEU A 613 8.65 12.77 -20.75
CA LEU A 613 8.62 13.75 -19.65
C LEU A 613 7.26 14.42 -19.45
N SER A 614 6.43 14.58 -20.48
CA SER A 614 5.07 15.11 -20.34
C SER A 614 4.10 14.09 -19.76
N LEU A 615 3.92 12.96 -20.45
CA LEU A 615 2.97 11.92 -20.02
C LEU A 615 3.50 11.06 -18.88
N GLN A 616 4.78 11.24 -18.54
CA GLN A 616 5.34 11.14 -17.20
C GLN A 616 4.87 12.30 -16.27
N HIS A 617 3.57 12.48 -16.10
CA HIS A 617 3.02 13.30 -15.02
C HIS A 617 1.83 12.63 -14.34
N PHE A 618 1.60 13.02 -13.09
CA PHE A 618 0.56 12.49 -12.20
C PHE A 618 -0.13 13.64 -11.45
N GLY A 619 -1.44 13.60 -11.23
CA GLY A 619 -2.15 14.79 -10.80
C GLY A 619 -2.34 14.95 -9.31
N TRP A 620 -2.68 16.17 -8.86
CA TRP A 620 -2.69 16.43 -7.43
C TRP A 620 -3.79 15.79 -6.66
N PHE A 621 -4.99 15.58 -7.20
CA PHE A 621 -6.05 14.99 -6.37
C PHE A 621 -5.67 13.59 -5.91
N ASP A 622 -5.00 12.91 -6.81
CA ASP A 622 -4.39 11.60 -6.69
C ASP A 622 -3.28 11.68 -5.65
N TYR A 623 -2.42 12.70 -5.78
CA TYR A 623 -1.45 13.21 -4.81
C TYR A 623 -2.10 13.82 -3.54
N VAL A 624 -3.35 13.45 -3.24
CA VAL A 624 -4.00 13.65 -1.94
C VAL A 624 -4.92 12.54 -1.47
N LEU A 625 -5.00 11.38 -2.13
CA LEU A 625 -5.40 10.17 -1.40
C LEU A 625 -4.60 8.90 -1.70
N PHE A 626 -3.47 9.09 -2.38
CA PHE A 626 -2.23 9.37 -1.62
C PHE A 626 -2.53 9.98 -0.23
N VAL A 627 -2.39 11.30 -0.05
CA VAL A 627 -2.58 11.91 1.28
C VAL A 627 -3.97 12.27 1.72
N LEU A 628 -4.72 11.21 1.90
CA LEU A 628 -5.57 11.15 3.05
C LEU A 628 -5.36 9.83 3.78
N MET A 629 -4.16 9.24 3.67
CA MET A 629 -3.89 7.88 4.14
C MET A 629 -2.50 7.68 4.76
N LEU A 630 -1.49 8.45 4.30
CA LEU A 630 -0.34 8.93 5.07
C LEU A 630 -0.78 9.82 6.25
N THR A 631 -2.09 10.04 6.33
CA THR A 631 -2.85 10.64 7.43
C THR A 631 -3.91 9.68 8.04
N VAL A 632 -4.33 8.58 7.38
CA VAL A 632 -5.10 7.48 8.03
C VAL A 632 -4.26 6.71 9.02
N CYS A 633 -3.16 6.16 8.54
CA CYS A 633 -2.82 4.81 8.95
C CYS A 633 -1.95 4.69 10.21
N GLY A 634 -2.08 5.63 11.13
CA GLY A 634 -1.67 5.47 12.51
C GLY A 634 -2.71 4.76 13.36
N GLY A 635 -3.88 4.42 12.80
CA GLY A 635 -5.09 4.17 13.55
C GLY A 635 -5.21 2.89 14.39
N ILE A 636 -5.15 1.70 13.76
CA ILE A 636 -5.71 0.40 14.25
C ILE A 636 -5.53 0.10 15.75
N GLY A 637 -4.34 0.28 16.30
CA GLY A 637 -4.13 0.15 17.72
C GLY A 637 -3.53 1.40 18.28
N VAL A 638 -4.42 2.26 18.76
CA VAL A 638 -4.15 3.46 19.53
C VAL A 638 -5.23 3.50 20.60
N PHE A 639 -5.04 2.55 21.50
CA PHE A 639 -6.01 2.03 22.45
C PHE A 639 -5.36 1.20 23.59
N PHE A 640 -4.59 0.20 23.15
CA PHE A 640 -4.22 -1.02 23.85
C PHE A 640 -3.02 -0.84 24.77
N GLY A 641 -2.18 0.12 24.42
CA GLY A 641 -1.14 0.58 25.30
C GLY A 641 -1.69 1.41 26.45
N PHE A 642 -2.96 1.86 26.47
CA PHE A 642 -3.33 2.96 27.36
C PHE A 642 -4.65 2.87 28.12
N VAL A 643 -5.80 2.69 27.45
CA VAL A 643 -7.13 2.76 28.13
C VAL A 643 -7.34 1.49 28.93
N LYS A 644 -7.17 0.36 28.27
CA LYS A 644 -7.09 -1.00 28.82
C LYS A 644 -5.85 -1.65 28.19
N LYS A 645 -5.52 -2.92 28.43
CA LYS A 645 -4.10 -3.35 28.32
C LYS A 645 -3.75 -4.32 27.16
N GLN A 646 -2.58 -4.19 26.51
CA GLN A 646 -1.65 -5.33 26.39
C GLN A 646 -1.15 -5.63 27.79
N SER A 647 -1.88 -6.53 28.41
CA SER A 647 -1.63 -6.99 29.75
C SER A 647 -0.72 -8.19 29.75
N SER A 648 -0.49 -8.83 28.61
CA SER A 648 0.34 -10.01 28.51
C SER A 648 1.12 -10.08 27.20
N THR A 649 2.15 -10.92 27.21
CA THR A 649 2.88 -11.30 26.00
C THR A 649 1.99 -12.15 25.08
N GLN A 650 1.06 -12.93 25.67
CA GLN A 650 0.05 -13.60 24.89
C GLN A 650 -0.82 -12.57 24.18
N ASP A 651 -1.19 -11.43 24.78
CA ASP A 651 -1.88 -10.35 24.08
C ASP A 651 -1.05 -9.79 22.93
N TYR A 652 0.26 -9.63 23.13
CA TYR A 652 1.21 -9.10 22.15
C TYR A 652 1.31 -9.97 20.89
N LEU A 653 1.34 -11.30 21.06
CA LEU A 653 1.69 -12.26 20.02
C LEU A 653 0.52 -13.15 19.58
N MET A 654 -0.40 -13.48 20.49
CA MET A 654 -1.51 -14.43 20.30
C MET A 654 -2.85 -13.92 20.86
N GLY A 655 -2.97 -12.61 21.13
CA GLY A 655 -4.18 -11.91 21.55
C GLY A 655 -5.04 -12.42 22.68
N GLY A 656 -4.65 -13.42 23.46
CA GLY A 656 -5.61 -14.02 24.40
C GLY A 656 -6.84 -14.71 23.76
N ARG A 657 -6.85 -15.01 22.45
CA ARG A 657 -7.78 -15.92 21.71
C ARG A 657 -9.32 -15.72 21.67
N ASN A 658 -10.00 -14.80 22.37
CA ASN A 658 -11.48 -14.58 22.23
C ASN A 658 -11.97 -14.09 20.82
N MET A 659 -12.03 -15.00 19.84
CA MET A 659 -12.11 -14.68 18.40
C MET A 659 -13.44 -15.06 17.71
N LYS A 660 -13.70 -14.61 16.47
CA LYS A 660 -15.01 -14.65 15.74
C LYS A 660 -14.76 -14.84 14.20
N LEU A 661 -15.59 -15.52 13.37
CA LEU A 661 -15.39 -15.94 11.92
C LEU A 661 -15.39 -14.79 10.92
N LEU A 662 -14.64 -13.79 11.25
CA LEU A 662 -14.57 -12.48 10.63
C LEU A 662 -13.10 -12.00 10.65
N PRO A 663 -12.30 -12.64 11.50
CA PRO A 663 -11.01 -13.27 11.15
C PRO A 663 -11.07 -14.82 11.09
N VAL A 664 -10.13 -15.45 10.35
CA VAL A 664 -9.44 -16.79 10.28
C VAL A 664 -9.35 -17.71 9.00
N CYS A 665 -10.31 -17.83 8.07
CA CYS A 665 -10.07 -18.27 6.66
C CYS A 665 -11.15 -17.88 5.58
N PHE A 666 -11.06 -16.77 4.81
CA PHE A 666 -12.03 -16.38 3.72
C PHE A 666 -11.39 -15.37 2.76
N SER A 667 -11.11 -14.17 3.26
CA SER A 667 -10.13 -13.28 2.67
C SER A 667 -8.81 -14.04 2.63
N LEU A 668 -8.23 -14.17 1.44
CA LEU A 668 -6.84 -14.56 1.28
C LEU A 668 -6.14 -13.43 0.52
N VAL A 669 -5.87 -12.33 1.23
CA VAL A 669 -5.52 -11.01 0.66
C VAL A 669 -4.65 -10.19 1.66
N ALA A 670 -3.38 -10.55 2.00
CA ALA A 670 -2.61 -10.17 3.23
C ALA A 670 -1.06 -10.54 3.39
N SER A 671 -0.52 -11.69 2.95
CA SER A 671 0.95 -11.95 2.92
C SER A 671 1.52 -12.99 1.93
N PHE A 672 0.89 -14.14 1.59
CA PHE A 672 1.18 -14.88 0.34
C PHE A 672 -0.05 -15.18 -0.56
N ILE A 673 -0.21 -14.72 -1.81
CA ILE A 673 0.85 -14.42 -2.77
C ILE A 673 1.70 -13.22 -2.34
N SER A 674 3.04 -13.38 -2.26
CA SER A 674 3.89 -12.65 -1.28
C SER A 674 4.84 -11.67 -1.89
N GLY A 675 4.74 -10.40 -1.48
CA GLY A 675 5.17 -9.34 -2.38
C GLY A 675 4.53 -9.54 -3.77
N ILE A 676 5.20 -8.96 -4.74
CA ILE A 676 5.76 -9.69 -5.86
C ILE A 676 4.88 -10.36 -6.90
N SER A 677 3.56 -10.29 -6.80
CA SER A 677 2.72 -10.81 -7.88
C SER A 677 1.49 -9.97 -8.18
N LEU A 678 1.65 -8.65 -8.38
CA LEU A 678 0.67 -7.85 -9.16
C LEU A 678 1.23 -6.90 -10.23
N LEU A 679 2.47 -6.40 -10.11
CA LEU A 679 3.35 -6.29 -11.30
C LEU A 679 3.60 -7.72 -11.87
N GLY A 680 3.05 -8.80 -11.26
CA GLY A 680 3.67 -10.14 -11.27
C GLY A 680 2.81 -11.40 -11.33
N ILE A 681 1.59 -11.46 -10.77
CA ILE A 681 0.60 -12.44 -11.29
C ILE A 681 0.48 -12.16 -12.79
N PRO A 682 0.69 -10.90 -13.21
CA PRO A 682 1.16 -10.57 -14.54
C PRO A 682 2.57 -9.90 -14.59
N THR A 683 3.67 -10.60 -14.31
CA THR A 683 4.93 -10.50 -15.09
C THR A 683 4.89 -11.74 -15.97
N GLU A 684 3.81 -11.82 -16.76
CA GLU A 684 3.02 -13.02 -17.03
C GLU A 684 1.91 -12.72 -18.04
N LEU A 685 0.78 -12.06 -17.75
CA LEU A 685 -0.36 -12.08 -18.71
C LEU A 685 -0.29 -11.32 -20.09
N TYR A 686 0.73 -10.52 -20.45
CA TYR A 686 1.20 -10.38 -21.88
C TYR A 686 2.21 -11.52 -22.00
N ILE A 687 3.32 -11.34 -21.25
CA ILE A 687 4.66 -11.81 -21.59
C ILE A 687 4.63 -13.32 -21.81
N TYR A 688 3.86 -13.99 -20.95
CA TYR A 688 3.74 -15.42 -20.79
C TYR A 688 2.25 -15.90 -20.71
N GLY A 689 1.26 -15.03 -20.96
CA GLY A 689 -0.18 -15.33 -21.04
C GLY A 689 -0.92 -15.76 -19.75
N THR A 690 -2.19 -16.19 -19.89
CA THR A 690 -3.08 -16.60 -18.76
C THR A 690 -2.68 -17.83 -17.98
N ALA A 691 -1.62 -18.52 -18.38
CA ALA A 691 -1.12 -19.73 -17.75
C ALA A 691 -1.03 -19.62 -16.20
N TYR A 692 -0.57 -18.49 -15.68
CA TYR A 692 -0.43 -18.26 -14.24
C TYR A 692 -1.77 -18.25 -13.47
N VAL A 693 -2.90 -17.88 -14.08
CA VAL A 693 -4.21 -17.85 -13.38
C VAL A 693 -4.57 -19.23 -12.81
N PHE A 694 -4.08 -20.31 -13.41
CA PHE A 694 -4.28 -21.68 -12.94
C PHE A 694 -3.54 -22.01 -11.63
N THR A 695 -2.70 -21.11 -11.09
CA THR A 695 -2.11 -21.20 -9.73
C THR A 695 -3.16 -21.31 -8.61
N LEU A 696 -4.39 -20.92 -8.92
CA LEU A 696 -5.58 -21.09 -8.10
C LEU A 696 -5.93 -22.54 -7.81
N ILE A 697 -5.62 -23.47 -8.73
CA ILE A 697 -5.78 -24.91 -8.49
C ILE A 697 -4.86 -25.33 -7.34
N GLY A 698 -3.59 -24.91 -7.35
CA GLY A 698 -2.66 -25.20 -6.25
C GLY A 698 -3.08 -24.57 -4.93
N THR A 699 -3.68 -23.37 -4.99
CA THR A 699 -4.23 -22.69 -3.80
C THR A 699 -5.41 -23.46 -3.19
N LEU A 700 -6.31 -23.97 -4.05
CA LEU A 700 -7.45 -24.79 -3.66
C LEU A 700 -6.99 -26.09 -3.01
N LEU A 701 -6.02 -26.78 -3.62
CA LEU A 701 -5.47 -28.03 -3.10
C LEU A 701 -4.79 -27.82 -1.74
N MET A 702 -3.93 -26.81 -1.59
CA MET A 702 -3.37 -26.45 -0.28
C MET A 702 -4.47 -26.17 0.74
N SER A 703 -5.50 -25.41 0.36
CA SER A 703 -6.61 -25.06 1.23
C SER A 703 -7.37 -26.30 1.73
N ILE A 704 -7.57 -27.31 0.89
CA ILE A 704 -8.16 -28.61 1.27
C ILE A 704 -7.21 -29.42 2.16
N ILE A 705 -5.94 -29.55 1.78
CA ILE A 705 -4.92 -30.28 2.57
C ILE A 705 -4.87 -29.69 3.98
N PHE A 706 -4.72 -28.37 4.11
CA PHE A 706 -4.66 -27.65 5.38
C PHE A 706 -5.93 -27.85 6.23
N THR A 707 -7.11 -27.73 5.61
CA THR A 707 -8.43 -27.86 6.28
C THR A 707 -8.57 -29.15 7.10
N TYR A 708 -8.02 -30.27 6.60
CA TYR A 708 -8.16 -31.57 7.26
C TYR A 708 -6.91 -32.05 8.00
N THR A 709 -5.77 -31.33 7.96
CA THR A 709 -4.48 -31.88 8.41
C THR A 709 -3.65 -30.98 9.34
N PHE A 710 -3.06 -29.87 8.86
CA PHE A 710 -2.12 -29.06 9.67
C PHE A 710 -2.83 -28.31 10.81
N LEU A 711 -3.96 -27.65 10.55
CA LEU A 711 -4.55 -26.75 11.56
C LEU A 711 -5.13 -27.45 12.79
N PRO A 712 -5.84 -28.60 12.69
CA PRO A 712 -6.41 -29.24 13.88
C PRO A 712 -5.35 -29.49 14.96
N ILE A 713 -4.19 -29.99 14.53
CA ILE A 713 -2.99 -30.17 15.36
C ILE A 713 -2.56 -28.83 15.97
N LEU A 714 -2.19 -27.87 15.12
CA LEU A 714 -1.51 -26.65 15.55
C LEU A 714 -2.44 -25.79 16.43
N HIS A 715 -3.75 -25.84 16.15
CA HIS A 715 -4.81 -25.19 16.90
C HIS A 715 -5.04 -25.84 18.26
N ASP A 716 -5.30 -27.16 18.32
CA ASP A 716 -5.53 -27.90 19.57
C ASP A 716 -4.32 -27.80 20.51
N LEU A 717 -3.10 -27.60 19.99
CA LEU A 717 -1.87 -27.40 20.77
C LEU A 717 -1.73 -25.98 21.35
N GLY A 718 -2.41 -24.98 20.80
CA GLY A 718 -2.43 -23.63 21.35
C GLY A 718 -1.08 -22.90 21.42
N LEU A 719 -0.14 -23.22 20.53
CA LEU A 719 1.24 -22.69 20.50
C LEU A 719 1.30 -21.19 20.15
N THR A 720 2.42 -20.51 20.44
CA THR A 720 2.67 -19.10 20.07
C THR A 720 3.57 -18.98 18.85
N SER A 721 4.61 -19.80 18.77
CA SER A 721 5.40 -20.05 17.58
C SER A 721 4.98 -21.36 16.92
N ALA A 722 4.84 -21.33 15.59
CA ALA A 722 4.73 -22.52 14.76
C ALA A 722 5.83 -23.54 15.07
N TYR A 723 7.03 -23.06 15.39
CA TYR A 723 8.21 -23.90 15.59
C TYR A 723 8.24 -24.60 16.95
N GLU A 724 7.38 -24.21 17.91
CA GLU A 724 7.11 -25.03 19.10
C GLU A 724 6.57 -26.43 18.73
N TYR A 725 5.82 -26.56 17.61
CA TYR A 725 5.35 -27.86 17.13
C TYR A 725 6.52 -28.78 16.79
N LEU A 726 7.62 -28.22 16.26
CA LEU A 726 8.82 -28.99 15.94
C LEU A 726 9.57 -29.44 17.19
N GLU A 727 9.53 -28.68 18.29
CA GLU A 727 10.06 -29.15 19.58
C GLU A 727 9.16 -30.24 20.17
N LEU A 728 7.84 -30.08 20.13
CA LEU A 728 6.90 -31.11 20.60
C LEU A 728 6.95 -32.39 19.78
N ARG A 729 7.11 -32.31 18.45
CA ARG A 729 7.18 -33.46 17.53
C ARG A 729 8.56 -34.11 17.49
N TYR A 730 9.63 -33.35 17.71
CA TYR A 730 11.00 -33.80 17.54
C TYR A 730 11.88 -33.38 18.73
N ASP A 731 12.60 -32.28 18.59
CA ASP A 731 13.42 -31.68 19.64
C ASP A 731 13.71 -30.20 19.34
N LYS A 732 14.28 -29.52 20.34
CA LYS A 732 14.61 -28.10 20.34
C LYS A 732 15.50 -27.64 19.17
N ARG A 733 16.34 -28.51 18.59
CA ARG A 733 17.19 -28.17 17.43
C ARG A 733 16.34 -27.85 16.21
N LEU A 734 15.25 -28.59 15.99
CA LEU A 734 14.36 -28.37 14.84
C LEU A 734 13.51 -27.11 15.01
N ARG A 735 13.12 -26.77 16.24
CA ARG A 735 12.49 -25.49 16.55
C ARG A 735 13.37 -24.32 16.16
N VAL A 736 14.63 -24.31 16.61
CA VAL A 736 15.60 -23.26 16.26
C VAL A 736 15.90 -23.27 14.77
N PHE A 737 16.07 -24.44 14.14
CA PHE A 737 16.28 -24.55 12.71
C PHE A 737 15.12 -23.94 11.89
N GLY A 738 13.87 -24.27 12.22
CA GLY A 738 12.69 -23.68 11.56
C GLY A 738 12.57 -22.17 11.79
N SER A 739 12.97 -21.70 12.97
CA SER A 739 13.02 -20.29 13.33
C SER A 739 14.07 -19.52 12.53
N VAL A 740 15.26 -20.09 12.33
CA VAL A 740 16.33 -19.53 11.49
C VAL A 740 15.90 -19.48 10.02
N LEU A 741 15.33 -20.57 9.49
CA LEU A 741 14.82 -20.63 8.12
C LEU A 741 13.79 -19.55 7.83
N PHE A 742 12.81 -19.39 8.72
CA PHE A 742 11.82 -18.32 8.66
C PHE A 742 12.47 -16.93 8.76
N SER A 743 13.48 -16.77 9.61
CA SER A 743 14.18 -15.50 9.79
C SER A 743 15.00 -15.09 8.55
N VAL A 744 15.69 -16.03 7.91
CA VAL A 744 16.45 -15.81 6.66
C VAL A 744 15.51 -15.52 5.49
N TYR A 745 14.44 -16.30 5.35
CA TYR A 745 13.35 -15.99 4.41
C TYR A 745 12.87 -14.56 4.59
N LEU A 746 12.58 -14.13 5.82
CA LEU A 746 12.19 -12.77 6.13
C LEU A 746 13.24 -11.74 5.74
N MET A 747 14.52 -11.94 6.08
CA MET A 747 15.54 -10.94 5.76
C MET A 747 15.88 -10.87 4.27
N ALA A 748 15.52 -11.86 3.46
CA ALA A 748 15.58 -11.78 2.00
C ALA A 748 14.28 -11.20 1.41
N TRP A 749 13.13 -11.66 1.90
CA TRP A 749 11.82 -11.29 1.42
C TRP A 749 11.42 -9.88 1.85
N LEU A 750 11.68 -9.45 3.09
CA LEU A 750 11.27 -8.14 3.60
C LEU A 750 11.97 -6.97 2.92
N PRO A 751 13.28 -7.00 2.60
CA PRO A 751 13.88 -6.03 1.70
C PRO A 751 13.42 -6.21 0.27
N ILE A 752 12.77 -7.31 -0.13
CA ILE A 752 12.01 -7.35 -1.39
C ILE A 752 10.57 -6.85 -1.20
N VAL A 753 10.04 -6.82 0.03
CA VAL A 753 8.76 -6.19 0.38
C VAL A 753 8.96 -4.67 0.59
N ILE A 754 10.19 -4.19 0.80
CA ILE A 754 10.60 -2.76 0.89
C ILE A 754 11.36 -2.32 -0.37
N TYR A 755 11.97 -3.26 -1.12
CA TYR A 755 12.24 -3.12 -2.56
C TYR A 755 10.99 -3.44 -3.41
N VAL A 756 9.84 -3.44 -2.76
CA VAL A 756 8.62 -2.97 -3.39
C VAL A 756 8.02 -1.96 -2.42
N PRO A 757 8.47 -0.69 -2.40
CA PRO A 757 7.75 0.28 -3.23
C PRO A 757 8.52 1.46 -3.83
N ALA A 758 9.72 1.67 -3.32
CA ALA A 758 10.42 2.93 -3.35
C ALA A 758 10.93 3.46 -4.71
N LEU A 759 11.67 2.69 -5.51
CA LEU A 759 12.27 3.04 -6.83
C LEU A 759 11.27 3.49 -7.89
N ALA A 760 10.03 3.74 -7.50
CA ALA A 760 9.04 4.45 -8.28
C ALA A 760 9.35 5.95 -8.36
N PHE A 761 10.49 6.34 -7.80
CA PHE A 761 11.20 7.59 -8.01
C PHE A 761 11.96 7.61 -9.35
N ASN A 762 13.29 7.71 -9.36
CA ASN A 762 14.20 7.81 -10.50
C ASN A 762 13.67 8.69 -11.65
N GLN A 763 14.05 8.45 -12.91
CA GLN A 763 14.06 9.53 -13.91
C GLN A 763 12.74 9.75 -14.67
N VAL A 764 11.64 9.10 -14.23
CA VAL A 764 10.28 9.46 -14.67
C VAL A 764 9.86 10.82 -14.11
N THR A 765 10.57 11.37 -13.12
CA THR A 765 10.84 12.82 -13.16
C THR A 765 12.32 13.20 -12.97
N GLY A 766 13.18 12.41 -12.30
CA GLY A 766 14.60 12.74 -12.01
C GLY A 766 15.03 12.57 -10.54
N VAL A 767 14.75 11.41 -9.90
CA VAL A 767 14.51 11.33 -8.44
C VAL A 767 15.14 10.14 -7.68
N ASN A 768 16.12 9.44 -8.24
CA ASN A 768 16.88 8.35 -7.56
C ASN A 768 15.95 7.35 -6.83
N ILE A 769 16.30 6.88 -5.63
CA ILE A 769 15.82 5.58 -5.14
C ILE A 769 15.88 5.47 -3.62
N HIS A 770 17.07 5.65 -3.05
CA HIS A 770 17.42 4.83 -1.91
C HIS A 770 16.93 5.39 -0.55
N ILE A 771 16.62 6.68 -0.55
CA ILE A 771 16.07 7.46 0.55
C ILE A 771 14.62 7.06 0.79
N THR A 772 13.92 6.83 -0.30
CA THR A 772 12.48 6.60 -0.42
C THR A 772 12.08 5.32 0.34
N THR A 773 12.92 4.32 0.36
CA THR A 773 12.94 3.11 1.20
C THR A 773 13.02 3.31 2.73
N SER A 774 13.30 4.52 3.20
CA SER A 774 13.39 4.87 4.63
C SER A 774 12.13 5.58 5.09
N ILE A 775 11.72 6.51 4.22
CA ILE A 775 10.36 6.92 3.92
C ILE A 775 9.40 5.70 3.90
N VAL A 776 9.87 4.51 3.46
CA VAL A 776 9.30 3.18 3.80
C VAL A 776 9.68 2.80 5.25
N CYS A 777 10.75 2.02 5.43
CA CYS A 777 10.83 1.14 6.58
C CYS A 777 11.22 1.80 7.89
N PHE A 778 12.06 2.85 7.84
CA PHE A 778 12.59 3.54 9.03
C PHE A 778 11.46 3.97 9.97
N VAL A 779 10.27 4.12 9.42
CA VAL A 779 9.01 4.36 10.11
C VAL A 779 8.03 3.17 10.17
N CYS A 780 8.04 2.20 9.23
CA CYS A 780 7.39 0.87 9.44
C CYS A 780 7.77 0.26 10.79
N ILE A 781 8.96 0.52 11.22
CA ILE A 781 9.48 0.25 12.54
C ILE A 781 8.72 0.96 13.65
N PHE A 782 8.69 2.30 13.61
CA PHE A 782 8.20 3.17 14.68
C PHE A 782 6.72 2.87 14.94
N TYR A 783 6.01 2.60 13.84
CA TYR A 783 4.81 1.80 13.70
C TYR A 783 4.91 0.41 14.38
N THR A 784 5.46 -0.62 13.74
CA THR A 784 5.47 -2.05 14.17
C THR A 784 5.82 -2.28 15.64
N SER A 785 6.80 -1.55 16.14
CA SER A 785 7.57 -1.85 17.34
C SER A 785 6.82 -1.66 18.65
N LEU A 786 6.10 -0.55 18.81
CA LEU A 786 5.83 -0.08 20.16
C LEU A 786 4.51 -0.63 20.75
N GLY A 787 3.78 -1.43 19.98
CA GLY A 787 2.52 -2.11 20.37
C GLY A 787 2.45 -3.62 20.07
N GLY A 788 3.30 -4.14 19.17
CA GLY A 788 3.51 -5.58 18.97
C GLY A 788 2.76 -6.22 17.80
N LEU A 789 2.82 -7.56 17.65
CA LEU A 789 2.15 -8.27 16.54
C LEU A 789 0.63 -8.07 16.55
N LYS A 790 0.07 -7.76 17.71
CA LYS A 790 -0.70 -6.52 17.77
C LYS A 790 -2.09 -6.73 17.17
N ALA A 791 -2.26 -6.47 15.87
CA ALA A 791 -3.51 -6.62 15.12
C ALA A 791 -3.54 -7.63 13.97
N VAL A 792 -2.66 -8.63 13.88
CA VAL A 792 -2.83 -9.66 12.82
C VAL A 792 -3.85 -10.76 13.16
N VAL A 793 -4.96 -10.32 13.74
CA VAL A 793 -6.30 -10.89 13.61
C VAL A 793 -7.33 -9.75 13.37
N TRP A 794 -6.88 -8.59 12.86
CA TRP A 794 -7.66 -7.47 12.33
C TRP A 794 -7.12 -7.00 10.96
N THR A 795 -5.80 -6.86 10.82
CA THR A 795 -4.97 -6.78 9.59
C THR A 795 -5.09 -8.01 8.70
N ASP A 796 -6.34 -8.34 8.37
CA ASP A 796 -6.84 -9.72 8.27
C ASP A 796 -8.05 -9.88 7.32
N VAL A 797 -8.75 -8.78 7.03
CA VAL A 797 -9.64 -8.67 5.86
C VAL A 797 -9.57 -7.24 5.28
N ILE A 798 -8.52 -6.45 5.54
CA ILE A 798 -8.66 -4.98 5.53
C ILE A 798 -8.78 -4.30 4.15
N GLN A 799 -7.82 -3.72 3.45
CA GLN A 799 -8.21 -3.06 2.17
C GLN A 799 -8.72 -3.99 1.06
N THR A 800 -8.86 -5.30 1.35
CA THR A 800 -9.91 -6.21 0.85
C THR A 800 -11.39 -5.69 0.92
N ILE A 801 -11.63 -4.38 0.91
CA ILE A 801 -12.92 -3.73 0.58
C ILE A 801 -12.70 -2.46 -0.28
N VAL A 802 -11.64 -1.67 -0.07
CA VAL A 802 -11.14 -0.69 -1.07
C VAL A 802 -10.98 -1.37 -2.42
N MET A 803 -10.42 -2.56 -2.32
CA MET A 803 -10.54 -3.65 -3.24
C MET A 803 -12.02 -4.11 -3.20
N VAL A 804 -12.79 -3.76 -4.24
CA VAL A 804 -14.26 -3.71 -4.35
C VAL A 804 -14.87 -2.41 -3.80
N GLY A 805 -14.14 -1.35 -4.09
CA GLY A 805 -14.56 -0.49 -5.18
C GLY A 805 -14.66 -1.18 -6.54
N ALA A 806 -13.53 -1.39 -7.18
CA ALA A 806 -13.35 -0.95 -8.55
C ALA A 806 -13.45 -2.05 -9.63
N MET A 807 -12.50 -2.14 -10.58
CA MET A 807 -12.36 -2.98 -11.81
C MET A 807 -13.59 -3.35 -12.66
N THR A 808 -14.83 -3.44 -12.16
CA THR A 808 -16.04 -3.41 -13.01
C THR A 808 -16.14 -2.11 -13.83
N LEU A 809 -15.49 -1.04 -13.30
CA LEU A 809 -14.83 1.48 -13.44
C LEU A 809 -13.60 1.48 -14.49
N VAL A 810 -13.11 -0.89 -15.25
CA VAL A 810 -12.35 -1.72 -16.27
C VAL A 810 -13.23 -2.71 -17.07
N ILE A 811 -14.54 -2.77 -16.81
CA ILE A 811 -15.51 -3.52 -17.64
C ILE A 811 -16.51 -2.56 -18.33
N ILE A 812 -16.88 -1.43 -17.70
CA ILE A 812 -17.92 -0.51 -18.20
C ILE A 812 -17.36 0.92 -18.41
N LYS A 813 -16.40 1.06 -19.32
CA LYS A 813 -15.88 2.32 -19.90
C LYS A 813 -15.96 2.28 -21.43
N GLY A 814 -14.94 2.61 -22.24
CA GLY A 814 -15.07 2.96 -23.68
C GLY A 814 -15.65 1.90 -24.62
N THR A 815 -16.25 2.27 -25.76
CA THR A 815 -16.82 1.32 -26.75
C THR A 815 -17.11 1.91 -28.13
N ILE A 816 -17.26 3.22 -28.27
CA ILE A 816 -17.41 3.91 -29.57
C ILE A 816 -16.15 3.77 -30.48
N ILE A 817 -15.10 3.11 -29.99
CA ILE A 817 -13.90 2.66 -30.73
C ILE A 817 -13.83 1.11 -30.83
N ALA A 818 -14.55 0.36 -29.97
CA ALA A 818 -14.15 -0.98 -29.52
C ALA A 818 -15.34 -1.80 -28.96
N GLY A 819 -15.60 -3.03 -29.41
CA GLY A 819 -16.80 -3.83 -29.10
C GLY A 819 -16.98 -4.39 -27.67
N GLY A 820 -17.02 -3.55 -26.63
CA GLY A 820 -17.38 -3.95 -25.27
C GLY A 820 -16.31 -4.77 -24.52
N PHE A 821 -16.67 -5.39 -23.38
CA PHE A 821 -15.88 -6.46 -22.73
C PHE A 821 -15.56 -7.61 -23.70
N GLY A 822 -16.38 -7.76 -24.75
CA GLY A 822 -16.11 -8.61 -25.90
C GLY A 822 -14.82 -8.25 -26.63
N GLU A 823 -14.54 -6.97 -26.89
CA GLU A 823 -13.33 -6.52 -27.60
C GLU A 823 -12.04 -6.93 -26.90
N VAL A 824 -11.99 -6.76 -25.58
CA VAL A 824 -10.83 -7.16 -24.76
C VAL A 824 -10.55 -8.64 -24.90
N PHE A 825 -11.60 -9.46 -24.77
CA PHE A 825 -11.49 -10.89 -24.91
C PHE A 825 -11.13 -11.25 -26.35
N ARG A 826 -11.68 -10.53 -27.35
CA ARG A 826 -11.38 -10.70 -28.78
C ARG A 826 -9.90 -10.45 -29.07
N GLU A 827 -9.34 -9.30 -28.69
CA GLU A 827 -7.96 -8.96 -29.00
C GLU A 827 -6.95 -9.88 -28.29
N ASN A 828 -7.23 -10.30 -27.07
CA ASN A 828 -6.39 -11.28 -26.38
C ASN A 828 -6.52 -12.71 -26.89
N TRP A 829 -7.67 -13.04 -27.48
CA TRP A 829 -7.91 -14.33 -28.11
C TRP A 829 -7.21 -14.40 -29.46
N ASN A 830 -7.37 -13.36 -30.29
CA ASN A 830 -6.74 -13.22 -31.60
C ASN A 830 -5.20 -13.28 -31.53
N THR A 831 -4.62 -12.78 -30.43
CA THR A 831 -3.17 -12.70 -30.22
C THR A 831 -2.61 -13.77 -29.27
N GLY A 832 -3.42 -14.75 -28.85
CA GLY A 832 -2.98 -15.92 -28.08
C GLY A 832 -2.49 -15.63 -26.66
N ARG A 833 -3.02 -14.57 -26.01
CA ARG A 833 -2.77 -14.23 -24.59
C ARG A 833 -3.75 -14.93 -23.64
N ILE A 834 -4.95 -15.24 -24.13
CA ILE A 834 -5.86 -16.18 -23.47
C ILE A 834 -5.50 -17.60 -23.97
N GLU A 835 -4.80 -18.34 -23.13
CA GLU A 835 -4.41 -19.73 -23.35
C GLU A 835 -4.59 -20.59 -22.09
N ILE A 836 -4.82 -21.88 -22.30
CA ILE A 836 -4.78 -22.89 -21.24
C ILE A 836 -3.32 -23.37 -21.16
N PRO A 837 -2.67 -23.39 -19.97
CA PRO A 837 -1.28 -23.77 -19.85
C PRO A 837 -1.02 -25.19 -20.38
N PRO A 838 0.11 -25.44 -21.06
CA PRO A 838 0.40 -26.72 -21.67
C PRO A 838 0.45 -27.84 -20.63
N VAL A 839 -0.02 -29.03 -21.05
CA VAL A 839 -0.05 -30.25 -20.23
C VAL A 839 1.30 -30.99 -20.27
N THR A 840 2.37 -30.32 -20.72
CA THR A 840 3.72 -30.87 -20.82
C THR A 840 4.33 -31.11 -19.43
N LEU A 841 5.11 -32.18 -19.30
CA LEU A 841 5.86 -32.51 -18.07
C LEU A 841 7.25 -31.85 -18.03
N ASP A 842 7.56 -30.97 -19.00
CA ASP A 842 8.81 -30.22 -19.00
C ASP A 842 8.84 -29.24 -17.81
N LEU A 843 9.88 -29.36 -16.99
CA LEU A 843 10.07 -28.55 -15.80
C LEU A 843 10.69 -27.19 -16.11
N THR A 844 11.25 -26.98 -17.31
CA THR A 844 11.85 -25.72 -17.76
C THR A 844 10.82 -24.73 -18.29
N VAL A 845 9.71 -25.25 -18.85
CA VAL A 845 8.58 -24.43 -19.30
C VAL A 845 7.99 -23.65 -18.13
N ARG A 846 7.88 -22.34 -18.31
CA ARG A 846 7.61 -21.37 -17.24
C ARG A 846 6.35 -21.69 -16.42
N HIS A 847 5.22 -22.00 -17.07
CA HIS A 847 3.95 -22.33 -16.42
C HIS A 847 3.18 -23.47 -17.11
N THR A 848 3.59 -24.72 -16.92
CA THR A 848 2.78 -25.91 -17.28
C THR A 848 1.63 -26.11 -16.29
N ILE A 849 0.55 -26.81 -16.67
CA ILE A 849 -0.59 -27.12 -15.78
C ILE A 849 -0.14 -27.81 -14.47
N TRP A 850 0.96 -28.58 -14.53
CA TRP A 850 1.57 -29.26 -13.38
C TRP A 850 2.32 -28.30 -12.46
N SER A 851 3.08 -27.36 -13.01
CA SER A 851 3.79 -26.35 -12.23
C SER A 851 2.83 -25.43 -11.45
N VAL A 852 1.75 -25.00 -12.09
CA VAL A 852 0.73 -24.13 -11.49
C VAL A 852 -0.27 -24.86 -10.59
N SER A 853 -0.36 -26.20 -10.67
CA SER A 853 -1.12 -26.99 -9.69
C SER A 853 -0.24 -27.49 -8.56
N ILE A 854 0.70 -28.39 -8.84
CA ILE A 854 1.50 -29.10 -7.84
C ILE A 854 2.60 -28.20 -7.27
N GLY A 855 3.41 -27.56 -8.12
CA GLY A 855 4.46 -26.63 -7.69
C GLY A 855 3.90 -25.53 -6.80
N SER A 856 2.84 -24.88 -7.30
CA SER A 856 1.97 -23.97 -6.55
C SER A 856 1.50 -24.57 -5.22
N THR A 857 0.91 -25.77 -5.18
CA THR A 857 0.42 -26.40 -3.91
C THR A 857 1.52 -26.47 -2.85
N PHE A 858 2.74 -26.87 -3.21
CA PHE A 858 3.87 -26.90 -2.27
C PHE A 858 4.31 -25.51 -1.85
N TYR A 859 4.42 -24.59 -2.82
CA TYR A 859 4.67 -23.17 -2.59
C TYR A 859 3.70 -22.61 -1.53
N TRP A 860 2.41 -22.90 -1.69
CA TRP A 860 1.32 -22.50 -0.80
C TRP A 860 1.41 -23.14 0.58
N ILE A 861 1.76 -24.43 0.69
CA ILE A 861 1.96 -25.09 1.98
C ILE A 861 3.09 -24.37 2.73
N GLY A 862 4.26 -24.20 2.11
CA GLY A 862 5.40 -23.51 2.71
C GLY A 862 5.04 -22.09 3.16
N ASN A 863 4.43 -21.32 2.28
CA ASN A 863 4.10 -19.92 2.55
C ASN A 863 2.78 -19.68 3.31
N VAL A 864 1.97 -20.70 3.65
CA VAL A 864 0.69 -20.49 4.38
C VAL A 864 0.47 -21.48 5.53
N ALA A 865 0.77 -22.76 5.37
CA ALA A 865 0.56 -23.75 6.44
C ALA A 865 1.70 -23.80 7.47
N VAL A 866 2.89 -23.33 7.10
CA VAL A 866 4.13 -23.55 7.88
C VAL A 866 4.83 -22.26 8.29
N ASN A 867 4.72 -21.25 7.45
CA ASN A 867 5.27 -19.93 7.69
C ASN A 867 4.68 -19.33 8.98
N GLN A 868 5.51 -18.96 9.97
CA GLN A 868 5.04 -18.44 11.26
C GLN A 868 4.20 -17.18 11.09
N SER A 869 4.55 -16.35 10.10
CA SER A 869 3.68 -15.24 9.73
C SER A 869 2.25 -15.69 9.54
N MET A 870 2.01 -16.74 8.76
CA MET A 870 0.66 -17.20 8.49
C MET A 870 0.09 -18.02 9.66
N LEU A 871 0.90 -18.85 10.32
CA LEU A 871 0.38 -19.80 11.30
C LEU A 871 0.04 -19.18 12.65
N GLN A 872 0.83 -18.23 13.18
CA GLN A 872 0.58 -17.52 14.45
C GLN A 872 -0.86 -16.99 14.63
N ARG A 873 -1.60 -16.92 13.53
CA ARG A 873 -2.88 -16.26 13.38
C ARG A 873 -3.94 -17.28 12.95
N PHE A 874 -3.60 -18.31 12.17
CA PHE A 874 -4.44 -19.52 12.13
C PHE A 874 -4.75 -20.08 13.54
N LEU A 875 -3.83 -19.86 14.48
CA LEU A 875 -3.96 -20.17 15.90
C LEU A 875 -4.72 -19.11 16.71
N ALA A 876 -5.63 -18.38 16.05
CA ALA A 876 -6.45 -17.35 16.67
C ALA A 876 -7.88 -17.75 17.02
N LEU A 877 -8.41 -18.82 16.44
CA LEU A 877 -9.69 -19.40 16.84
C LEU A 877 -9.66 -19.65 18.38
N ALA A 878 -10.73 -19.28 19.10
CA ALA A 878 -10.85 -19.39 20.54
C ALA A 878 -10.62 -20.82 21.06
N GLU A 879 -11.24 -21.85 20.47
CA GLU A 879 -10.68 -23.20 20.35
C GLU A 879 -10.83 -23.65 18.87
N LEU A 880 -11.51 -24.73 18.44
CA LEU A 880 -11.56 -25.15 17.01
C LEU A 880 -12.92 -25.14 16.19
N LYS A 881 -14.14 -24.79 16.68
CA LYS A 881 -15.44 -24.78 15.90
C LYS A 881 -15.76 -23.45 15.24
N SER A 882 -14.80 -23.00 14.46
CA SER A 882 -15.08 -22.12 13.35
C SER A 882 -14.42 -22.71 12.11
N SER A 883 -15.09 -23.87 11.78
CA SER A 883 -14.66 -25.11 11.07
C SER A 883 -15.66 -26.15 10.35
N LYS A 884 -17.01 -26.25 10.58
CA LYS A 884 -18.18 -26.70 9.70
C LYS A 884 -19.49 -25.82 9.75
N ARG A 885 -19.94 -25.09 8.70
CA ARG A 885 -20.74 -23.80 8.69
C ARG A 885 -20.47 -22.80 7.48
N ALA A 886 -19.39 -21.98 7.43
CA ALA A 886 -18.72 -21.41 6.21
C ALA A 886 -17.18 -21.72 5.90
N ILE A 887 -16.83 -22.93 5.39
CA ILE A 887 -15.66 -23.51 4.64
C ILE A 887 -16.07 -24.21 3.27
N TRP A 888 -17.09 -23.73 2.49
CA TRP A 888 -17.25 -23.98 1.02
C TRP A 888 -17.44 -22.69 0.09
N GLY A 889 -16.33 -22.06 -0.37
CA GLY A 889 -15.77 -20.72 -0.84
C GLY A 889 -14.18 -20.46 -0.86
N PHE A 890 -13.53 -19.94 0.20
CA PHE A 890 -12.07 -19.86 0.62
C PHE A 890 -11.10 -18.95 -0.13
N PHE A 891 -9.83 -19.35 -0.24
CA PHE A 891 -9.05 -19.46 -1.47
C PHE A 891 -9.66 -18.79 -2.72
N GLY A 892 -10.97 -18.93 -2.95
CA GLY A 892 -11.86 -17.95 -3.60
C GLY A 892 -11.52 -16.44 -3.44
N GLY A 893 -10.74 -16.04 -2.44
CA GLY A 893 -10.14 -14.70 -2.31
C GLY A 893 -8.85 -14.51 -3.09
N VAL A 894 -7.94 -15.50 -3.07
CA VAL A 894 -6.81 -15.59 -4.02
C VAL A 894 -7.35 -15.69 -5.44
N MET A 895 -8.44 -16.45 -5.63
CA MET A 895 -9.19 -16.52 -6.87
C MET A 895 -9.70 -15.14 -7.26
N PHE A 896 -10.37 -14.43 -6.36
CA PHE A 896 -10.88 -13.10 -6.64
C PHE A 896 -9.76 -12.10 -6.95
N ILE A 897 -8.60 -12.15 -6.28
CA ILE A 897 -7.47 -11.32 -6.72
C ILE A 897 -6.91 -11.81 -8.05
N VAL A 898 -6.54 -13.09 -8.23
CA VAL A 898 -5.82 -13.58 -9.43
C VAL A 898 -6.66 -13.43 -10.69
N ILE A 899 -8.00 -13.53 -10.59
CA ILE A 899 -8.93 -13.19 -11.68
C ILE A 899 -8.88 -11.71 -12.02
N ILE A 900 -8.80 -10.83 -11.02
CA ILE A 900 -8.84 -9.38 -11.19
C ILE A 900 -7.49 -8.86 -11.68
N CYS A 901 -6.40 -9.27 -11.01
CA CYS A 901 -5.04 -9.20 -11.52
C CYS A 901 -5.01 -9.65 -12.98
N GLY A 902 -5.50 -10.87 -13.24
CA GLY A 902 -5.37 -11.49 -14.54
C GLY A 902 -6.18 -10.77 -15.62
N TYR A 903 -7.43 -10.42 -15.34
CA TYR A 903 -8.29 -9.70 -16.27
C TYR A 903 -7.69 -8.35 -16.66
N SER A 904 -7.15 -7.61 -15.69
CA SER A 904 -6.46 -6.36 -15.95
C SER A 904 -5.17 -6.52 -16.78
N GLY A 905 -4.64 -7.75 -16.85
CA GLY A 905 -3.50 -8.11 -17.68
C GLY A 905 -3.89 -8.35 -19.11
N LEU A 906 -4.82 -9.27 -19.36
CA LEU A 906 -5.40 -9.42 -20.69
C LEU A 906 -5.72 -8.04 -21.30
N LEU A 907 -6.33 -7.17 -20.50
CA LEU A 907 -6.64 -5.77 -20.82
C LEU A 907 -5.58 -4.91 -21.51
N ALA A 908 -4.39 -4.75 -20.94
CA ALA A 908 -3.46 -3.74 -21.47
C ALA A 908 -2.76 -4.20 -22.77
N TYR A 909 -2.86 -5.51 -23.09
CA TYR A 909 -2.69 -6.02 -24.45
C TYR A 909 -3.73 -5.39 -25.38
N ALA A 910 -5.02 -5.60 -25.11
CA ALA A 910 -6.11 -4.99 -25.88
C ALA A 910 -6.02 -3.45 -26.03
N LYS A 911 -5.33 -2.73 -25.13
CA LYS A 911 -5.07 -1.29 -25.32
C LYS A 911 -3.91 -0.95 -26.24
N TYR A 912 -2.76 -1.59 -26.02
CA TYR A 912 -1.47 -1.18 -26.58
C TYR A 912 -0.91 -2.20 -27.59
N HIS A 913 -1.69 -3.19 -28.00
CA HIS A 913 -1.29 -4.16 -29.00
C HIS A 913 -0.80 -3.53 -30.31
N GLU A 914 -1.28 -2.33 -30.67
CA GLU A 914 -0.84 -1.57 -31.85
C GLU A 914 0.44 -0.73 -31.65
N CYS A 915 0.72 -0.31 -30.41
CA CYS A 915 1.86 0.54 -30.05
C CYS A 915 2.38 0.08 -28.68
N ASP A 916 3.23 -0.95 -28.68
CA ASP A 916 3.76 -1.48 -27.43
C ASP A 916 4.81 -0.54 -26.78
N PRO A 917 4.73 -0.30 -25.46
CA PRO A 917 5.66 0.57 -24.77
C PRO A 917 6.97 0.02 -24.22
N LEU A 918 7.47 -1.18 -24.54
CA LEU A 918 8.94 -1.28 -24.74
C LEU A 918 9.19 -0.72 -26.11
N ASP A 919 8.59 -1.39 -27.08
CA ASP A 919 9.17 -1.43 -28.40
C ASP A 919 9.19 -0.07 -29.08
N SER A 920 8.36 0.86 -28.60
CA SER A 920 8.38 2.27 -29.00
C SER A 920 9.60 3.08 -28.54
N ARG A 921 10.65 2.47 -27.97
CA ARG A 921 12.02 3.02 -27.73
C ARG A 921 12.10 4.22 -26.76
N LEU A 922 10.98 4.87 -26.49
CA LEU A 922 10.16 4.69 -25.29
C LEU A 922 10.60 3.54 -24.33
N ALA A 923 11.86 3.45 -23.87
CA ALA A 923 12.41 2.15 -23.48
C ALA A 923 13.55 2.13 -22.42
N LEU A 924 13.26 2.08 -21.10
CA LEU A 924 14.27 1.68 -20.10
C LEU A 924 13.97 0.63 -18.92
N ALA A 925 12.80 -0.03 -18.64
CA ALA A 925 12.68 -1.41 -17.98
C ALA A 925 11.26 -2.12 -17.89
N LYS A 926 11.19 -3.49 -17.83
CA LYS A 926 9.96 -4.38 -17.64
C LYS A 926 9.11 -3.96 -16.47
N ASP A 927 9.87 -3.63 -15.47
CA ASP A 927 9.52 -3.51 -14.09
C ASP A 927 8.61 -2.27 -13.88
N GLN A 928 8.35 -1.43 -14.88
CA GLN A 928 7.74 -0.11 -14.65
C GLN A 928 6.20 -0.02 -14.56
N LEU A 929 5.50 -0.52 -15.56
CA LEU A 929 4.59 0.30 -16.36
C LEU A 929 3.23 0.75 -15.74
N LEU A 930 2.91 0.68 -14.45
CA LEU A 930 1.57 1.13 -13.96
C LEU A 930 1.34 2.63 -14.05
N PRO A 931 2.40 3.48 -13.95
CA PRO A 931 2.35 4.84 -14.45
C PRO A 931 2.11 4.94 -15.97
N LEU A 932 1.69 3.85 -16.66
CA LEU A 932 1.51 3.86 -18.10
C LEU A 932 0.11 3.67 -18.66
N LEU A 933 -0.88 2.98 -18.09
CA LEU A 933 -2.20 2.91 -18.77
C LEU A 933 -3.00 4.23 -18.52
N VAL A 934 -2.54 5.29 -19.21
CA VAL A 934 -2.88 6.71 -19.05
C VAL A 934 -3.05 7.54 -20.38
N MET A 935 -3.29 6.95 -21.56
CA MET A 935 -3.39 7.59 -22.92
C MET A 935 -4.74 8.28 -23.35
N ASP A 936 -5.81 7.51 -23.71
CA ASP A 936 -7.06 7.97 -24.41
C ASP A 936 -8.44 8.28 -23.70
N VAL A 937 -9.38 7.61 -22.94
CA VAL A 937 -10.03 6.30 -22.48
C VAL A 937 -9.93 5.44 -21.09
N LEU A 938 -9.05 5.54 -20.03
CA LEU A 938 -9.01 4.73 -18.73
C LEU A 938 -8.18 5.26 -17.48
N GLY A 939 -7.22 6.19 -17.54
CA GLY A 939 -6.52 6.81 -16.39
C GLY A 939 -7.21 8.01 -15.70
N ASP A 940 -6.82 9.25 -16.05
CA ASP A 940 -7.42 10.52 -15.58
C ASP A 940 -8.93 10.57 -15.73
N TRP A 941 -9.59 11.39 -14.93
CA TRP A 941 -10.47 10.79 -13.96
C TRP A 941 -9.72 11.00 -12.62
N PRO A 942 -9.81 12.14 -11.90
CA PRO A 942 -8.87 12.46 -10.81
C PRO A 942 -9.04 11.73 -9.47
N GLY A 943 -8.11 11.96 -8.56
CA GLY A 943 -8.16 11.58 -7.15
C GLY A 943 -7.90 10.12 -6.88
N MET A 944 -8.17 9.24 -7.84
CA MET A 944 -8.23 7.80 -7.66
C MET A 944 -7.72 7.08 -8.91
N PRO A 945 -6.83 7.72 -9.67
CA PRO A 945 -5.44 7.35 -9.74
C PRO A 945 -4.54 7.55 -8.52
N GLY A 946 -4.97 8.29 -7.50
CA GLY A 946 -4.55 8.14 -6.11
C GLY A 946 -4.87 6.74 -5.55
N ILE A 947 -5.34 5.80 -6.39
CA ILE A 947 -5.53 4.35 -6.22
C ILE A 947 -4.43 3.48 -6.84
N PHE A 948 -3.58 3.99 -7.73
CA PHE A 948 -2.53 3.15 -8.33
C PHE A 948 -1.46 2.73 -7.30
N VAL A 949 -0.91 3.60 -6.47
CA VAL A 949 -1.43 3.97 -5.13
C VAL A 949 -2.36 2.96 -4.39
N ALA A 950 -2.28 1.67 -4.72
CA ALA A 950 -2.85 0.47 -4.09
C ALA A 950 -2.13 -0.79 -4.63
N GLY A 951 -0.86 -0.64 -4.95
CA GLY A 951 0.22 -1.60 -5.08
C GLY A 951 1.31 -1.49 -4.01
N VAL A 952 2.26 -0.55 -4.17
CA VAL A 952 3.41 -0.34 -3.26
C VAL A 952 3.87 1.16 -3.04
N PHE A 953 3.68 2.10 -2.04
CA PHE A 953 3.23 2.49 -0.61
C PHE A 953 1.74 2.66 0.17
N SER A 954 0.44 2.45 -0.28
CA SER A 954 -0.82 1.53 -0.11
C SER A 954 -1.07 -0.12 -0.07
N ALA A 955 -0.85 -1.13 -0.93
CA ALA A 955 -1.20 -2.56 -0.73
C ALA A 955 -0.08 -3.65 -0.57
N SER A 956 0.81 -3.58 0.44
CA SER A 956 1.65 -4.73 0.89
C SER A 956 1.71 -4.94 2.40
N LEU A 957 1.69 -3.87 3.18
CA LEU A 957 2.60 -3.76 4.34
C LEU A 957 2.25 -4.71 5.47
N SER A 958 1.05 -5.29 5.49
CA SER A 958 0.78 -6.46 6.34
C SER A 958 1.97 -7.42 6.30
N SER A 959 2.52 -7.79 5.15
CA SER A 959 3.73 -8.63 4.99
C SER A 959 4.98 -8.16 5.73
N LEU A 960 5.30 -6.87 5.66
CA LEU A 960 6.47 -6.32 6.36
C LEU A 960 6.26 -6.30 7.88
N SER A 961 5.13 -5.75 8.32
CA SER A 961 4.63 -5.84 9.70
C SER A 961 4.72 -7.26 10.26
N THR A 962 4.31 -8.18 9.40
CA THR A 962 4.10 -9.58 9.62
C THR A 962 5.38 -10.28 9.80
N GLY A 963 6.32 -10.05 8.89
CA GLY A 963 7.66 -10.46 9.10
C GLY A 963 8.18 -9.87 10.41
N LEU A 964 8.23 -8.55 10.53
CA LEU A 964 8.83 -7.85 11.68
C LEU A 964 8.32 -8.31 13.05
N ASN A 965 7.02 -8.53 13.26
CA ASN A 965 6.54 -8.98 14.58
C ASN A 965 6.20 -10.49 14.67
N SER A 966 6.17 -11.26 13.59
CA SER A 966 6.31 -12.72 13.71
C SER A 966 7.76 -13.11 13.97
N MET A 967 8.71 -12.38 13.39
CA MET A 967 10.11 -12.33 13.83
C MET A 967 10.19 -11.96 15.30
N ALA A 968 9.51 -10.90 15.76
CA ALA A 968 9.54 -10.58 17.18
C ALA A 968 8.83 -11.62 18.08
N ALA A 969 7.93 -12.44 17.53
CA ALA A 969 7.41 -13.65 18.18
C ALA A 969 8.50 -14.72 18.30
N VAL A 970 9.18 -15.02 17.18
CA VAL A 970 10.24 -16.03 17.07
C VAL A 970 11.46 -15.65 17.92
N VAL A 971 11.87 -14.39 17.93
CA VAL A 971 12.97 -13.92 18.78
C VAL A 971 12.65 -14.04 20.26
N LEU A 972 11.39 -13.82 20.66
CA LEU A 972 11.00 -14.05 22.05
C LEU A 972 10.87 -15.54 22.39
N GLU A 973 10.06 -16.27 21.65
CA GLU A 973 9.67 -17.63 22.00
C GLU A 973 10.78 -18.63 21.68
N ASP A 974 11.47 -18.49 20.55
CA ASP A 974 12.37 -19.51 19.99
C ASP A 974 13.86 -19.17 20.17
N PHE A 975 14.23 -17.88 20.24
CA PHE A 975 15.61 -17.46 20.52
C PHE A 975 15.85 -17.00 21.97
N TRP A 976 14.91 -16.31 22.62
CA TRP A 976 15.12 -15.81 23.99
C TRP A 976 14.73 -16.81 25.08
N LYS A 977 13.43 -17.08 25.25
CA LYS A 977 12.91 -17.94 26.33
C LYS A 977 13.61 -19.30 26.45
N PRO A 978 14.05 -19.98 25.37
CA PRO A 978 14.62 -21.30 25.52
C PRO A 978 16.07 -21.30 26.02
N PHE A 979 16.78 -20.17 25.98
CA PHE A 979 18.22 -20.10 26.29
C PHE A 979 18.56 -19.13 27.43
N PHE A 980 17.70 -18.14 27.69
CA PHE A 980 17.97 -17.08 28.66
C PHE A 980 16.97 -17.07 29.82
N ARG A 981 17.33 -16.37 30.91
CA ARG A 981 16.46 -16.25 32.09
C ARG A 981 15.11 -15.60 31.73
N PRO A 982 14.01 -16.01 32.39
CA PRO A 982 12.70 -15.42 32.16
C PRO A 982 12.72 -13.92 32.46
N LEU A 983 12.38 -13.13 31.44
CA LEU A 983 12.31 -11.68 31.56
C LEU A 983 11.12 -11.26 32.41
N THR A 984 11.29 -10.19 33.20
CA THR A 984 10.12 -9.49 33.72
C THR A 984 9.30 -8.98 32.55
N HIS A 985 7.97 -8.97 32.66
CA HIS A 985 7.15 -8.57 31.52
C HIS A 985 7.52 -7.18 30.97
N ARG A 986 7.94 -6.22 31.80
CA ARG A 986 8.43 -4.92 31.29
C ARG A 986 9.66 -5.04 30.38
N GLN A 987 10.58 -5.95 30.68
CA GLN A 987 11.77 -6.24 29.85
C GLN A 987 11.41 -7.05 28.61
N THR A 988 10.53 -8.07 28.73
CA THR A 988 9.95 -8.79 27.59
C THR A 988 9.40 -7.80 26.58
N GLN A 989 8.57 -6.88 27.06
CA GLN A 989 7.91 -5.87 26.26
C GLN A 989 8.93 -4.89 25.62
N ILE A 990 10.00 -4.46 26.29
CA ILE A 990 11.08 -3.67 25.66
C ILE A 990 11.77 -4.47 24.55
N MET A 991 12.20 -5.69 24.84
CA MET A 991 12.97 -6.52 23.90
C MET A 991 12.21 -6.73 22.59
N ILE A 992 10.93 -7.11 22.67
CA ILE A 992 10.15 -7.39 21.45
C ILE A 992 10.00 -6.10 20.59
N ARG A 993 9.95 -4.89 21.19
CA ARG A 993 10.06 -3.61 20.44
C ARG A 993 11.39 -3.52 19.71
N SER A 994 12.47 -3.69 20.46
CA SER A 994 13.80 -3.38 19.99
C SER A 994 14.18 -4.26 18.81
N VAL A 995 13.81 -5.55 18.85
CA VAL A 995 13.96 -6.49 17.73
C VAL A 995 13.34 -5.95 16.45
N VAL A 996 12.10 -5.46 16.53
CA VAL A 996 11.37 -4.88 15.41
C VAL A 996 12.08 -3.64 14.85
N VAL A 997 12.47 -2.72 15.74
CA VAL A 997 13.15 -1.49 15.34
C VAL A 997 14.45 -1.81 14.60
N ILE A 998 15.25 -2.71 15.16
CA ILE A 998 16.52 -3.13 14.60
C ILE A 998 16.33 -3.82 13.24
N LEU A 999 15.42 -4.80 13.13
CA LEU A 999 15.21 -5.52 11.88
C LEU A 999 14.68 -4.64 10.76
N GLY A 1000 13.77 -3.70 11.05
CA GLY A 1000 13.32 -2.79 10.02
C GLY A 1000 14.43 -1.86 9.53
N VAL A 1001 15.29 -1.33 10.41
CA VAL A 1001 16.42 -0.46 9.99
C VAL A 1001 17.37 -1.27 9.11
N ILE A 1002 17.62 -2.54 9.44
CA ILE A 1002 18.40 -3.45 8.59
C ILE A 1002 17.71 -3.65 7.23
N CYS A 1003 16.40 -3.83 7.20
CA CYS A 1003 15.68 -3.92 5.94
C CYS A 1003 15.68 -2.62 5.11
N VAL A 1004 15.96 -1.43 5.68
CA VAL A 1004 16.26 -0.21 4.89
C VAL A 1004 17.56 -0.42 4.10
N GLY A 1005 18.66 -0.72 4.81
CA GLY A 1005 19.99 -0.84 4.21
C GLY A 1005 20.10 -1.96 3.18
N LEU A 1006 19.27 -3.00 3.28
CA LEU A 1006 19.26 -4.11 2.33
C LEU A 1006 18.55 -3.80 1.01
N VAL A 1007 17.67 -2.80 0.93
CA VAL A 1007 16.97 -2.47 -0.34
C VAL A 1007 17.90 -1.91 -1.40
N TYR A 1008 18.95 -1.18 -0.99
CA TYR A 1008 20.05 -0.75 -1.86
C TYR A 1008 20.67 -1.92 -2.64
N ILE A 1009 20.63 -3.15 -2.10
CA ILE A 1009 21.13 -4.35 -2.77
C ILE A 1009 20.10 -4.90 -3.75
N VAL A 1010 18.81 -4.91 -3.37
CA VAL A 1010 17.75 -5.46 -4.22
C VAL A 1010 17.51 -4.58 -5.46
N GLU A 1011 17.84 -3.28 -5.40
CA GLU A 1011 17.91 -2.36 -6.56
C GLU A 1011 18.72 -2.89 -7.75
N MET A 1012 19.68 -3.79 -7.51
CA MET A 1012 20.55 -4.37 -8.54
C MET A 1012 20.09 -5.74 -9.06
N LEU A 1013 18.98 -6.30 -8.58
CA LEU A 1013 18.59 -7.70 -8.84
C LEU A 1013 17.53 -7.86 -9.96
N GLY A 1014 17.32 -9.10 -10.40
CA GLY A 1014 16.43 -9.45 -11.52
C GLY A 1014 14.93 -9.23 -11.24
N SER A 1015 14.11 -9.28 -12.31
CA SER A 1015 12.69 -8.90 -12.27
C SER A 1015 11.92 -9.64 -11.16
N VAL A 1016 11.27 -8.84 -10.32
CA VAL A 1016 11.24 -9.12 -8.87
C VAL A 1016 10.25 -10.23 -8.49
N LEU A 1017 9.25 -10.52 -9.34
CA LEU A 1017 8.32 -11.65 -9.20
C LEU A 1017 9.09 -12.95 -8.92
N GLN A 1018 9.93 -13.28 -9.90
CA GLN A 1018 10.69 -14.50 -9.96
C GLN A 1018 11.74 -14.49 -8.83
N LEU A 1019 12.36 -13.33 -8.58
CA LEU A 1019 13.30 -13.11 -7.48
C LEU A 1019 12.71 -13.53 -6.11
N THR A 1020 11.52 -13.05 -5.74
CA THR A 1020 10.90 -13.47 -4.47
C THR A 1020 10.41 -14.90 -4.50
N MET A 1021 9.76 -15.36 -5.58
CA MET A 1021 9.29 -16.74 -5.64
C MET A 1021 10.46 -17.72 -5.48
N SER A 1022 11.61 -17.42 -6.08
CA SER A 1022 12.86 -18.16 -5.91
C SER A 1022 13.43 -18.06 -4.49
N LEU A 1023 13.61 -16.85 -3.93
CA LEU A 1023 14.18 -16.65 -2.58
C LEU A 1023 13.27 -17.18 -1.45
N SER A 1024 11.96 -17.05 -1.60
CA SER A 1024 10.98 -17.64 -0.68
C SER A 1024 10.99 -19.16 -0.78
N SER A 1025 10.99 -19.73 -1.98
CA SER A 1025 11.10 -21.18 -2.19
C SER A 1025 12.37 -21.77 -1.59
N ALA A 1026 13.51 -21.08 -1.73
CA ALA A 1026 14.81 -21.52 -1.22
C ALA A 1026 14.80 -21.80 0.29
N SER A 1027 13.99 -21.07 1.06
CA SER A 1027 13.89 -21.20 2.52
C SER A 1027 12.61 -21.89 3.00
N MET A 1028 11.48 -21.71 2.29
CA MET A 1028 10.18 -22.28 2.67
C MET A 1028 9.97 -23.72 2.17
N GLY A 1029 10.63 -24.15 1.09
CA GLY A 1029 10.60 -25.56 0.64
C GLY A 1029 11.12 -26.54 1.70
N PRO A 1030 12.33 -26.32 2.25
CA PRO A 1030 12.87 -27.17 3.30
C PRO A 1030 12.01 -27.13 4.57
N LEU A 1031 11.54 -25.94 4.96
CA LEU A 1031 10.66 -25.77 6.12
C LEU A 1031 9.33 -26.51 5.95
N ALA A 1032 8.74 -26.47 4.75
CA ALA A 1032 7.56 -27.24 4.39
C ALA A 1032 7.80 -28.74 4.49
N GLY A 1033 8.94 -29.22 3.97
CA GLY A 1033 9.37 -30.61 4.10
C GLY A 1033 9.36 -31.08 5.56
N VAL A 1034 9.90 -30.26 6.47
CA VAL A 1034 9.96 -30.56 7.92
C VAL A 1034 8.57 -30.70 8.57
N PHE A 1035 7.60 -29.83 8.25
CA PHE A 1035 6.25 -29.97 8.80
C PHE A 1035 5.43 -31.08 8.12
N VAL A 1036 5.58 -31.28 6.80
CA VAL A 1036 4.95 -32.39 6.08
C VAL A 1036 5.37 -33.72 6.71
N MET A 1037 6.68 -33.95 6.92
CA MET A 1037 7.11 -35.19 7.57
C MET A 1037 6.68 -35.27 9.06
N GLY A 1038 6.64 -34.15 9.79
CA GLY A 1038 6.15 -34.13 11.17
C GLY A 1038 4.71 -34.62 11.31
N ILE A 1039 3.83 -34.09 10.45
CA ILE A 1039 2.37 -34.26 10.52
C ILE A 1039 1.90 -35.57 9.89
N PHE A 1040 2.57 -36.02 8.82
CA PHE A 1040 2.17 -37.19 8.04
C PHE A 1040 3.00 -38.45 8.31
N LEU A 1041 4.25 -38.34 8.81
CA LEU A 1041 5.14 -39.49 8.96
C LEU A 1041 5.45 -39.76 10.45
N PRO A 1042 4.70 -40.66 11.13
CA PRO A 1042 4.87 -40.93 12.56
C PRO A 1042 6.18 -41.64 12.93
N PHE A 1043 6.90 -42.16 11.92
CA PHE A 1043 8.12 -42.95 12.08
C PHE A 1043 9.43 -42.16 11.94
N ILE A 1044 9.39 -40.88 11.53
CA ILE A 1044 10.59 -40.05 11.36
C ILE A 1044 11.07 -39.52 12.72
N ASP A 1045 12.38 -39.65 13.01
CA ASP A 1045 13.04 -39.06 14.18
C ASP A 1045 13.58 -37.63 13.92
N GLY A 1046 13.90 -36.90 15.00
CA GLY A 1046 14.43 -35.54 14.91
C GLY A 1046 15.75 -35.44 14.15
N THR A 1047 16.64 -36.42 14.31
CA THR A 1047 17.94 -36.39 13.62
C THR A 1047 17.78 -36.50 12.10
N SER A 1048 16.93 -37.41 11.62
CA SER A 1048 16.67 -37.53 10.17
C SER A 1048 15.98 -36.29 9.64
N ALA A 1049 15.04 -35.73 10.39
CA ALA A 1049 14.33 -34.52 10.01
C ALA A 1049 15.25 -33.28 9.93
N LEU A 1050 16.24 -33.14 10.83
CA LEU A 1050 17.25 -32.08 10.76
C LEU A 1050 18.19 -32.25 9.56
N SER A 1051 18.70 -33.46 9.33
CA SER A 1051 19.58 -33.76 8.18
C SER A 1051 18.88 -33.52 6.84
N GLY A 1052 17.62 -33.92 6.71
CA GLY A 1052 16.78 -33.61 5.55
C GLY A 1052 16.63 -32.11 5.34
N GLY A 1053 16.29 -31.37 6.41
CA GLY A 1053 16.10 -29.93 6.35
C GLY A 1053 17.36 -29.17 5.92
N ILE A 1054 18.53 -29.52 6.47
CA ILE A 1054 19.81 -28.86 6.11
C ILE A 1054 20.18 -29.12 4.64
N ILE A 1055 20.08 -30.37 4.17
CA ILE A 1055 20.44 -30.70 2.78
C ILE A 1055 19.44 -30.08 1.81
N GLY A 1056 18.14 -30.07 2.13
CA GLY A 1056 17.12 -29.37 1.37
C GLY A 1056 17.36 -27.86 1.30
N LEU A 1057 17.86 -27.24 2.37
CA LEU A 1057 18.20 -25.81 2.38
C LEU A 1057 19.37 -25.48 1.44
N LEU A 1058 20.46 -26.25 1.54
CA LEU A 1058 21.63 -26.04 0.70
C LEU A 1058 21.32 -26.23 -0.78
N SER A 1059 20.54 -27.26 -1.14
CA SER A 1059 20.16 -27.51 -2.53
C SER A 1059 19.19 -26.45 -3.08
N ALA A 1060 18.23 -25.99 -2.28
CA ALA A 1060 17.23 -25.01 -2.71
C ALA A 1060 17.82 -23.58 -2.85
N TRP A 1061 18.74 -23.16 -1.97
CA TRP A 1061 19.48 -21.90 -2.16
C TRP A 1061 20.48 -21.96 -3.32
N TRP A 1062 21.18 -23.08 -3.51
CA TRP A 1062 22.08 -23.25 -4.65
C TRP A 1062 21.34 -23.10 -5.98
N LEU A 1063 20.22 -23.81 -6.13
CA LEU A 1063 19.35 -23.74 -7.30
C LEU A 1063 18.84 -22.30 -7.56
N ALA A 1064 18.31 -21.65 -6.52
CA ALA A 1064 17.78 -20.30 -6.64
C ALA A 1064 18.88 -19.27 -7.01
N ALA A 1065 20.05 -19.33 -6.38
CA ALA A 1065 21.14 -18.41 -6.65
C ALA A 1065 21.68 -18.54 -8.09
N GLN A 1066 21.91 -19.77 -8.58
CA GLN A 1066 22.45 -19.99 -9.93
C GLN A 1066 21.45 -19.59 -11.02
N SER A 1067 20.16 -19.89 -10.83
CA SER A 1067 19.08 -19.45 -11.73
C SER A 1067 19.01 -17.92 -11.83
N GLN A 1068 19.03 -17.21 -10.70
CA GLN A 1068 19.00 -15.74 -10.69
C GLN A 1068 20.29 -15.11 -11.24
N LEU A 1069 21.47 -15.70 -11.00
CA LEU A 1069 22.74 -15.20 -11.53
C LEU A 1069 22.85 -15.33 -13.05
N ALA A 1070 22.30 -16.41 -13.63
CA ALA A 1070 22.24 -16.59 -15.09
C ALA A 1070 21.32 -15.56 -15.75
N GLN A 1071 20.16 -15.28 -15.14
CA GLN A 1071 19.24 -14.23 -15.61
C GLN A 1071 19.86 -12.82 -15.51
N ALA A 1072 20.52 -12.50 -14.40
CA ALA A 1072 21.19 -11.20 -14.22
C ALA A 1072 22.35 -10.95 -15.20
N ARG A 1073 22.87 -12.00 -15.84
CA ARG A 1073 23.92 -11.92 -16.88
C ARG A 1073 23.36 -11.93 -18.31
N GLY A 1074 22.04 -12.00 -18.50
CA GLY A 1074 21.42 -12.13 -19.82
C GLY A 1074 21.57 -13.51 -20.48
N LEU A 1075 22.12 -14.52 -19.78
CA LEU A 1075 22.33 -15.88 -20.31
C LEU A 1075 21.06 -16.75 -20.32
N MET A 1076 19.97 -16.25 -19.73
CA MET A 1076 18.69 -16.94 -19.63
C MET A 1076 17.56 -15.91 -19.71
N GLN A 1077 16.82 -15.91 -20.81
CA GLN A 1077 15.64 -15.06 -21.03
C GLN A 1077 14.42 -15.95 -21.29
N SER A 1078 13.37 -15.76 -20.50
CA SER A 1078 12.14 -16.57 -20.69
C SER A 1078 11.45 -16.14 -21.98
N SER A 1079 11.13 -17.08 -22.88
CA SER A 1079 10.41 -16.81 -24.14
C SER A 1079 9.13 -16.01 -23.90
N GLU A 1080 8.98 -14.93 -24.65
CA GLU A 1080 7.94 -13.91 -24.50
C GLU A 1080 7.03 -13.88 -25.73
N LYS A 1081 5.86 -13.25 -25.63
CA LYS A 1081 4.89 -13.20 -26.74
C LYS A 1081 5.19 -11.98 -27.68
N PRO A 1082 4.61 -11.89 -28.89
CA PRO A 1082 4.98 -10.88 -29.91
C PRO A 1082 4.07 -9.64 -30.03
N ARG A 1083 4.56 -8.56 -30.67
CA ARG A 1083 3.97 -7.21 -30.64
C ARG A 1083 3.93 -6.48 -31.99
N PHE A 1084 3.29 -5.30 -32.00
CA PHE A 1084 3.42 -4.26 -33.02
C PHE A 1084 3.75 -2.89 -32.37
N THR A 1085 4.35 -1.99 -33.16
CA THR A 1085 4.67 -0.60 -32.77
C THR A 1085 3.97 0.45 -33.64
N GLN A 1086 3.84 0.22 -34.94
CA GLN A 1086 3.76 1.32 -35.93
C GLN A 1086 2.35 1.92 -36.14
N ASN A 1087 1.54 2.00 -35.08
CA ASN A 1087 0.45 2.99 -34.95
C ASN A 1087 0.63 3.92 -33.73
N CYS A 1088 1.87 4.08 -33.22
CA CYS A 1088 2.18 5.10 -32.23
C CYS A 1088 1.88 6.50 -32.79
N THR A 1089 0.87 7.20 -32.26
CA THR A 1089 0.31 8.43 -32.87
C THR A 1089 1.14 9.71 -32.67
N TYR A 1090 2.41 9.54 -32.33
CA TYR A 1090 3.35 10.57 -31.87
C TYR A 1090 4.73 10.27 -32.45
N GLU A 1091 5.57 11.29 -32.53
CA GLU A 1091 6.92 11.20 -33.08
C GLU A 1091 7.76 10.31 -32.17
N PHE A 1092 8.30 9.20 -32.69
CA PHE A 1092 8.90 8.14 -31.88
C PHE A 1092 10.17 7.49 -32.45
N ASP A 1093 11.06 7.05 -31.55
CA ASP A 1093 12.24 6.22 -31.85
C ASP A 1093 11.87 4.72 -31.93
N GLU A 1094 12.71 3.84 -32.50
CA GLU A 1094 12.35 2.43 -32.78
C GLU A 1094 13.39 1.41 -32.31
N ILE A 1095 12.94 0.20 -31.92
CA ILE A 1095 13.77 -0.77 -31.17
C ILE A 1095 13.67 -2.23 -31.63
N VAL A 1096 13.09 -2.53 -32.80
CA VAL A 1096 12.73 -3.91 -33.19
C VAL A 1096 13.92 -4.90 -33.35
N HIS A 1097 14.29 -5.59 -32.26
CA HIS A 1097 14.72 -7.06 -32.24
C HIS A 1097 17.50 -8.21 -31.92
N ASN A 1098 18.52 -7.86 -31.04
CA ASN A 1098 19.82 -8.52 -30.78
C ASN A 1098 19.68 -9.90 -30.11
N VAL A 1099 19.41 -10.94 -30.90
CA VAL A 1099 19.17 -12.33 -30.45
C VAL A 1099 20.51 -13.03 -30.20
N VAL A 1100 21.04 -12.85 -29.00
CA VAL A 1100 22.22 -13.59 -28.54
C VAL A 1100 21.74 -14.97 -28.05
N ASP A 1101 21.81 -15.98 -28.92
CA ASP A 1101 21.44 -17.38 -28.66
C ASP A 1101 22.37 -18.08 -27.63
N ALA A 1102 22.44 -17.55 -26.41
CA ALA A 1102 23.26 -18.04 -25.31
C ALA A 1102 22.55 -19.01 -24.35
N GLU A 1103 21.23 -19.24 -24.51
CA GLU A 1103 20.45 -20.16 -23.64
C GLU A 1103 20.99 -21.61 -23.63
N SER A 1104 21.77 -21.98 -24.65
CA SER A 1104 22.40 -23.30 -24.76
C SER A 1104 23.50 -23.56 -23.73
N GLU A 1105 24.16 -22.50 -23.23
CA GLU A 1105 25.27 -22.61 -22.25
C GLU A 1105 24.79 -22.91 -20.82
N VAL A 1106 23.50 -22.75 -20.52
CA VAL A 1106 22.98 -22.86 -19.15
C VAL A 1106 22.53 -24.30 -18.81
N PRO A 1107 23.03 -24.94 -17.73
CA PRO A 1107 22.60 -26.27 -17.31
C PRO A 1107 21.08 -26.40 -17.10
N TYR A 1108 20.50 -27.54 -17.52
CA TYR A 1108 19.06 -27.83 -17.43
C TYR A 1108 18.47 -27.58 -16.03
N LEU A 1109 19.21 -27.97 -14.98
CA LEU A 1109 18.79 -27.80 -13.59
C LEU A 1109 18.46 -26.33 -13.24
N TYR A 1110 19.21 -25.37 -13.79
CA TYR A 1110 19.02 -23.93 -13.50
C TYR A 1110 17.91 -23.29 -14.35
N ARG A 1111 17.55 -23.92 -15.47
CA ARG A 1111 16.42 -23.55 -16.34
C ARG A 1111 15.05 -24.00 -15.82
N ILE A 1112 14.99 -24.78 -14.73
CA ILE A 1112 13.73 -25.21 -14.12
C ILE A 1112 12.91 -23.99 -13.68
N SER A 1113 11.61 -23.98 -13.98
CA SER A 1113 10.68 -22.94 -13.54
C SER A 1113 10.70 -22.76 -12.02
N PHE A 1114 10.74 -21.49 -11.60
CA PHE A 1114 10.74 -21.08 -10.19
C PHE A 1114 9.55 -21.65 -9.39
N MET A 1115 8.44 -21.99 -10.06
CA MET A 1115 7.27 -22.63 -9.47
C MET A 1115 7.56 -24.00 -8.85
N TRP A 1116 8.62 -24.69 -9.30
CA TRP A 1116 9.04 -25.98 -8.76
C TRP A 1116 10.00 -25.87 -7.58
N PHE A 1117 10.60 -24.70 -7.29
CA PHE A 1117 11.67 -24.60 -6.30
C PHE A 1117 11.22 -24.98 -4.88
N THR A 1118 10.00 -24.62 -4.46
CA THR A 1118 9.47 -25.03 -3.15
C THR A 1118 9.24 -26.54 -3.11
N ALA A 1119 8.66 -27.12 -4.16
CA ALA A 1119 8.43 -28.55 -4.26
C ALA A 1119 9.75 -29.33 -4.23
N PHE A 1120 10.77 -28.87 -4.96
CA PHE A 1120 12.12 -29.42 -4.95
C PHE A 1120 12.73 -29.42 -3.53
N GLY A 1121 12.75 -28.27 -2.85
CA GLY A 1121 13.27 -28.17 -1.48
C GLY A 1121 12.52 -29.06 -0.49
N CYS A 1122 11.21 -29.18 -0.64
CA CYS A 1122 10.36 -30.07 0.16
C CYS A 1122 10.66 -31.57 -0.12
N MET A 1123 10.75 -31.96 -1.39
CA MET A 1123 11.00 -33.35 -1.80
C MET A 1123 12.41 -33.82 -1.41
N VAL A 1124 13.44 -32.98 -1.57
CA VAL A 1124 14.80 -33.29 -1.10
C VAL A 1124 14.80 -33.46 0.42
N THR A 1125 14.10 -32.58 1.15
CA THR A 1125 14.00 -32.67 2.61
C THR A 1125 13.35 -33.97 3.08
N VAL A 1126 12.18 -34.33 2.53
CA VAL A 1126 11.47 -35.56 2.89
C VAL A 1126 12.24 -36.80 2.44
N GLY A 1127 12.81 -36.80 1.22
CA GLY A 1127 13.57 -37.92 0.68
C GLY A 1127 14.81 -38.25 1.50
N ILE A 1128 15.63 -37.23 1.81
CA ILE A 1128 16.82 -37.40 2.65
C ILE A 1128 16.43 -37.81 4.08
N ALA A 1129 15.37 -37.23 4.67
CA ALA A 1129 14.90 -37.64 5.98
C ALA A 1129 14.46 -39.12 6.01
N CYS A 1130 13.72 -39.58 5.00
CA CYS A 1130 13.36 -41.00 4.88
C CYS A 1130 14.60 -41.91 4.77
N ILE A 1131 15.57 -41.56 3.92
CA ILE A 1131 16.83 -42.32 3.73
C ILE A 1131 17.64 -42.40 5.04
N VAL A 1132 17.77 -41.29 5.78
CA VAL A 1132 18.49 -41.28 7.07
C VAL A 1132 17.72 -42.06 8.14
N ASN A 1133 16.39 -42.07 8.09
CA ASN A 1133 15.54 -42.79 9.06
C ASN A 1133 15.58 -44.31 8.88
N PHE A 1134 15.81 -44.82 7.66
CA PHE A 1134 15.99 -46.26 7.40
C PHE A 1134 17.14 -46.91 8.21
N ARG A 1135 18.08 -46.11 8.74
CA ARG A 1135 19.18 -46.59 9.59
C ARG A 1135 18.78 -46.84 11.06
N LYS A 1136 17.48 -46.83 11.40
CA LYS A 1136 16.98 -46.70 12.78
C LYS A 1136 15.73 -47.55 13.05
N THR A 1137 15.59 -48.02 14.28
CA THR A 1137 14.32 -48.55 14.83
C THR A 1137 13.42 -47.38 15.26
N ALA A 1138 12.40 -47.07 14.46
CA ALA A 1138 11.51 -45.94 14.69
C ALA A 1138 10.72 -46.06 16.01
N LYS A 1139 10.91 -45.12 16.93
CA LYS A 1139 10.01 -44.92 18.08
C LYS A 1139 8.86 -44.02 17.66
N VAL A 1140 7.65 -44.58 17.58
CA VAL A 1140 6.42 -43.81 17.35
C VAL A 1140 6.19 -42.86 18.51
N HIS A 1141 5.92 -41.60 18.21
CA HIS A 1141 5.76 -40.56 19.22
C HIS A 1141 4.44 -40.71 19.98
N ASN A 1142 4.48 -40.62 21.31
CA ASN A 1142 3.35 -41.03 22.16
C ASN A 1142 2.15 -40.08 22.13
N ASP A 1143 2.34 -38.79 21.82
CA ASP A 1143 1.23 -37.85 21.72
C ASP A 1143 0.59 -37.88 20.31
N HIS A 1144 -0.54 -38.56 20.23
CA HIS A 1144 -1.31 -38.72 19.00
C HIS A 1144 -1.95 -37.39 18.51
N ARG A 1145 -1.94 -36.32 19.31
CA ARG A 1145 -2.45 -34.99 18.92
C ARG A 1145 -1.54 -34.29 17.90
N LEU A 1146 -0.29 -34.73 17.78
CA LEU A 1146 0.74 -34.14 16.90
C LEU A 1146 0.62 -34.58 15.42
N PHE A 1147 -0.33 -35.45 15.09
CA PHE A 1147 -0.51 -36.05 13.76
C PHE A 1147 -1.86 -35.69 13.14
N ALA A 1148 -1.94 -35.76 11.80
CA ALA A 1148 -3.18 -35.46 11.09
C ALA A 1148 -4.37 -36.30 11.63
N PRO A 1149 -5.60 -35.75 11.74
CA PRO A 1149 -6.74 -36.43 12.34
C PRO A 1149 -7.06 -37.85 11.82
N PHE A 1150 -6.72 -38.15 10.56
CA PHE A 1150 -6.88 -39.50 10.01
C PHE A 1150 -5.73 -40.45 10.44
N ILE A 1151 -4.49 -39.96 10.55
CA ILE A 1151 -3.36 -40.71 11.10
C ILE A 1151 -3.56 -40.93 12.60
N ARG A 1152 -4.09 -39.95 13.33
CA ARG A 1152 -4.51 -40.13 14.73
C ARG A 1152 -5.48 -41.30 14.88
N LYS A 1153 -6.54 -41.36 14.06
CA LYS A 1153 -7.49 -42.50 14.05
C LYS A 1153 -6.85 -43.83 13.65
N TRP A 1154 -5.87 -43.80 12.75
CA TRP A 1154 -5.10 -44.99 12.36
C TRP A 1154 -4.21 -45.48 13.51
N LEU A 1155 -3.44 -44.60 14.16
CA LEU A 1155 -2.61 -44.88 15.34
C LEU A 1155 -3.46 -45.31 16.55
N GLU A 1156 -4.65 -44.75 16.75
CA GLU A 1156 -5.59 -45.17 17.79
C GLU A 1156 -6.14 -46.58 17.51
N LYS A 1157 -6.53 -46.89 16.26
CA LYS A 1157 -6.89 -48.25 15.85
C LYS A 1157 -5.74 -49.24 15.99
N ASP A 1158 -4.52 -48.85 15.61
CA ASP A 1158 -3.34 -49.71 15.71
C ASP A 1158 -2.97 -49.97 17.17
N LYS A 1159 -3.06 -48.97 18.06
CA LYS A 1159 -2.94 -49.18 19.52
C LYS A 1159 -4.00 -50.14 20.07
N VAL A 1160 -5.26 -50.00 19.64
CA VAL A 1160 -6.35 -50.91 20.06
C VAL A 1160 -6.09 -52.32 19.56
N ASN A 1161 -5.69 -52.50 18.30
CA ASN A 1161 -5.32 -53.79 17.74
C ASN A 1161 -4.11 -54.41 18.46
N GLN A 1162 -3.07 -53.63 18.76
CA GLN A 1162 -1.91 -54.09 19.52
C GLN A 1162 -2.25 -54.44 20.98
N MET A 1163 -3.18 -53.71 21.62
CA MET A 1163 -3.72 -54.10 22.93
C MET A 1163 -4.56 -55.38 22.85
N TYR A 1164 -5.38 -55.53 21.82
CA TYR A 1164 -6.20 -56.72 21.60
C TYR A 1164 -5.31 -57.95 21.35
N LEU A 1165 -4.29 -57.82 20.49
CA LEU A 1165 -3.26 -58.85 20.26
C LEU A 1165 -2.49 -59.17 21.56
N LYS A 1166 -2.11 -58.17 22.37
CA LYS A 1166 -1.50 -58.41 23.70
C LYS A 1166 -2.43 -59.08 24.72
N ASN A 1167 -3.74 -58.92 24.58
CA ASN A 1167 -4.75 -59.57 25.41
C ASN A 1167 -5.19 -60.94 24.87
N ILE A 1168 -4.82 -61.30 23.64
CA ILE A 1168 -4.91 -62.66 23.09
C ILE A 1168 -3.61 -63.43 23.38
N GLN A 1169 -2.47 -62.73 23.49
CA GLN A 1169 -1.17 -63.28 23.87
C GLN A 1169 -0.95 -63.40 25.40
N LYS A 1170 -1.93 -62.97 26.20
CA LYS A 1170 -2.01 -63.16 27.65
C LYS A 1170 -3.13 -64.14 27.98
#